data_AF-A0AAD6YDU6-F1
#
_entry.id   AF-A0AAD6YDU6-F1
#
_cell.length_a   1.000
_cell.length_b   1.000
_cell.length_c   1.000
_cell.angle_alpha   90.00
_cell.angle_beta   90.00
_cell.angle_gamma   90.00
#
_symmetry.space_group_name_H-M   'P 1'
#
loop_
_entity.id
_entity.type
_entity.pdbx_description
1 polymer ?
#
loop_
_entity_poly.entity_id
_entity_poly.type
_entity_poly.pdbx_seq_one_letter_code
_entity_poly.pdbx_strand_id
1 'polypeptide(L)'
;MASSLNSHSALEREKIPIPLGPNRDKMCPDLYWAIDHPAVPIPNRVLIMESDLSAQNMEAVFQWEENQTIPNFATDEQLAEEGRFHVPWEGGVLHFFARHRGSLNAYDDSLQGWFTPHEVFPAHLKANLHAAIEQAMGPEEHVTLNAPKRNNDGTLFGGIALERGGEGRSKPVKPGTRCYTMANSHETARQTWGPTVNAKVYESFDNFNKMTHDLIVAAAEMGKFANEQAPPEVYEFLRLEQTWWDSGSGTPWDSRGQKCLPLSYGLRIDSDRFLSSFSFEVEPGVRESVAPWEDGPGFRRTANTSPNAPALNNGSDLISQDVLRSNLKRRYRLHYNKLARHIPYAFMKGKAYEIDEAGNLLEDTALVTQDLGYDALGNPIERGGRPWPKPKGPKTHSIAARKEKADRKAKAARTLELAAGKAPLRRSKRKMKTPGGNSGPVNISLNHKHEPGAIWATPAYSALGNALSSSEPGQLGAVPFNASAVSDPTPMLEDVDDPMEFLNATVEPEPSHNIKFIQQLSLEVIMTDFSTVVDASQCLAESNFLKRSVHLELAIAGMVNDPISVETCLHISHAWTEIRDLHALNAETLFTLKLERQSIMQTTCAFWTWLDGLCGNIIEHALTPSLVDPPILPMDWISRLTRHVHMLLQTRGPPRELLSQDFGAGTLNGTYAFPSRRGYDIQVSPEEVKGQVINVLAYWLNFPMDSDSHTQAWFIEACRSCNPALLFLDCTWSAFCHVDVEVFGRRRTSKLPPSEAYTRVYNALGNSKLADPRSQESLLLAQIEQIISEFQVGATQQQAAALVHNAPASQEERHHTPDPPPLLTLAEDLVQLQMMNRFLTYLLQLEPLIDGFSNISDPSLLQSTVAQNLDFLLPFREHGPSRTQARGPGCAFDPLRATTKTGLFNGLLFRGVTFSSPFGREPTTLFFDSPSAFTTACAKYPDAASEFFCNPYAYSRRKSKRSISLVGEYWEAVMERGHGEAWETMAKEAAISFTDCYKFLSKGHPNRFKEIGSLAGFLLAADFVYAGVVAAPTAQEVGTIIREINKGAVNGLELLRLIAPRTQGAQRGYRMANMEEVRAKFVRLYDFLDQKLTDAQKVRMVFDAIMVENGLCKMTRVVKLKVYVL
;
A
#
# COMPACT_ATOMS: atom_id res chain seq x y z
N MET A 1 -38.23 -34.71 -1.70
CA MET A 1 -38.00 -33.85 -2.88
C MET A 1 -36.54 -33.87 -3.39
N ALA A 2 -35.65 -34.77 -2.93
CA ALA A 2 -34.23 -34.78 -3.34
C ALA A 2 -33.84 -35.89 -4.34
N SER A 3 -34.78 -36.71 -4.82
CA SER A 3 -34.49 -37.87 -5.69
C SER A 3 -34.65 -37.59 -7.20
N SER A 4 -34.85 -36.34 -7.63
CA SER A 4 -35.10 -36.00 -9.04
C SER A 4 -34.00 -35.14 -9.71
N LEU A 5 -32.82 -34.99 -9.11
CA LEU A 5 -31.73 -34.14 -9.65
C LEU A 5 -30.66 -34.90 -10.46
N ASN A 6 -30.77 -36.22 -10.63
CA ASN A 6 -29.75 -37.02 -11.31
C ASN A 6 -29.87 -37.09 -12.85
N SER A 7 -30.60 -36.18 -13.50
CA SER A 7 -30.62 -36.03 -14.96
C SER A 7 -29.91 -34.74 -15.42
N HIS A 8 -28.66 -34.53 -15.00
CA HIS A 8 -27.87 -33.36 -15.41
C HIS A 8 -27.31 -33.44 -16.85
N SER A 9 -27.58 -34.52 -17.60
CA SER A 9 -27.25 -34.59 -19.04
C SER A 9 -28.26 -33.87 -19.96
N ALA A 10 -29.27 -33.20 -19.40
CA ALA A 10 -30.37 -32.56 -20.15
C ALA A 10 -30.35 -31.01 -20.12
N LEU A 11 -29.26 -30.38 -19.69
CA LEU A 11 -29.11 -28.92 -19.69
C LEU A 11 -28.29 -28.39 -20.89
N GLU A 12 -28.16 -29.17 -21.97
CA GLU A 12 -27.95 -28.59 -23.31
C GLU A 12 -29.28 -27.97 -23.77
N ARG A 13 -29.68 -26.85 -23.17
CA ARG A 13 -30.78 -26.04 -23.73
C ARG A 13 -30.28 -25.45 -25.05
N GLU A 14 -31.12 -25.55 -26.07
CA GLU A 14 -30.79 -25.22 -27.47
C GLU A 14 -30.24 -23.79 -27.58
N LYS A 15 -28.92 -23.67 -27.83
CA LYS A 15 -28.32 -22.40 -28.25
C LYS A 15 -28.78 -22.17 -29.69
N ILE A 16 -29.59 -21.14 -29.93
CA ILE A 16 -29.99 -20.77 -31.27
C ILE A 16 -28.99 -19.72 -31.78
N PRO A 17 -28.05 -20.07 -32.68
CA PRO A 17 -27.10 -19.11 -33.20
C PRO A 17 -27.83 -17.97 -33.90
N ILE A 18 -27.39 -16.74 -33.63
CA ILE A 18 -27.95 -15.58 -34.29
C ILE A 18 -27.34 -15.50 -35.69
N PRO A 19 -28.14 -15.35 -36.76
CA PRO A 19 -27.61 -15.18 -38.10
C PRO A 19 -26.92 -13.81 -38.18
N LEU A 20 -25.59 -13.84 -38.19
CA LEU A 20 -24.76 -12.65 -38.29
C LEU A 20 -24.25 -12.56 -39.74
N GLY A 21 -24.29 -11.37 -40.33
CA GLY A 21 -23.93 -11.21 -41.74
C GLY A 21 -22.47 -11.58 -42.07
N PRO A 22 -22.20 -11.83 -43.36
CA PRO A 22 -20.94 -12.43 -43.81
C PRO A 22 -19.70 -11.56 -43.58
N ASN A 23 -19.87 -10.25 -43.34
CA ASN A 23 -18.76 -9.31 -43.14
C ASN A 23 -18.42 -9.07 -41.66
N ARG A 24 -18.98 -9.84 -40.71
CA ARG A 24 -18.64 -9.70 -39.29
C ARG A 24 -17.14 -9.94 -39.07
N ASP A 25 -16.47 -8.96 -38.45
CA ASP A 25 -15.07 -9.12 -38.06
C ASP A 25 -14.92 -10.31 -37.09
N LYS A 26 -13.88 -11.12 -37.30
CA LYS A 26 -13.58 -12.30 -36.47
C LYS A 26 -13.25 -11.95 -35.01
N MET A 27 -12.90 -10.71 -34.74
CA MET A 27 -12.70 -10.18 -33.40
C MET A 27 -14.02 -9.91 -32.66
N CYS A 28 -15.15 -9.80 -33.37
CA CYS A 28 -16.44 -9.73 -32.73
C CYS A 28 -16.81 -11.08 -32.09
N PRO A 29 -17.50 -11.08 -30.96
CA PRO A 29 -17.96 -12.30 -30.30
C PRO A 29 -19.02 -13.02 -31.13
N ASP A 30 -19.17 -14.33 -30.95
CA ASP A 30 -20.31 -15.07 -31.49
C ASP A 30 -21.54 -14.83 -30.60
N LEU A 31 -22.71 -14.69 -31.20
CA LEU A 31 -23.95 -14.40 -30.47
C LEU A 31 -24.95 -15.55 -30.59
N TYR A 32 -25.56 -15.90 -29.46
CA TYR A 32 -26.56 -16.97 -29.37
C TYR A 32 -27.77 -16.49 -28.58
N TRP A 33 -28.95 -16.90 -29.00
CA TRP A 33 -30.12 -16.90 -28.14
C TRP A 33 -30.11 -18.15 -27.27
N ALA A 34 -30.44 -17.99 -25.99
CA ALA A 34 -30.84 -19.09 -25.13
C ALA A 34 -32.20 -18.80 -24.52
N ILE A 35 -33.05 -19.81 -24.49
CA ILE A 35 -34.36 -19.77 -23.85
C ILE A 35 -34.25 -20.52 -22.53
N ASP A 36 -34.85 -19.95 -21.49
CA ASP A 36 -34.85 -20.49 -20.14
C ASP A 36 -33.43 -20.69 -19.62
N HIS A 37 -32.60 -19.66 -19.61
CA HIS A 37 -31.27 -19.74 -19.02
C HIS A 37 -31.35 -20.05 -17.52
N PRO A 38 -30.62 -21.06 -17.00
CA PRO A 38 -30.75 -21.51 -15.62
C PRO A 38 -30.26 -20.48 -14.58
N ALA A 39 -29.46 -19.49 -14.99
CA ALA A 39 -29.01 -18.40 -14.13
C ALA A 39 -30.03 -17.25 -14.00
N VAL A 40 -31.20 -17.34 -14.65
CA VAL A 40 -32.26 -16.32 -14.64
C VAL A 40 -33.61 -17.01 -14.41
N PRO A 41 -34.59 -16.39 -13.74
CA PRO A 41 -35.94 -16.95 -13.60
C PRO A 41 -36.59 -17.29 -14.95
N ILE A 42 -37.27 -18.43 -15.02
CA ILE A 42 -37.90 -18.99 -16.24
C ILE A 42 -39.40 -18.61 -16.25
N PRO A 43 -40.00 -18.26 -17.41
CA PRO A 43 -39.41 -18.24 -18.74
C PRO A 43 -38.55 -17.00 -18.98
N ASN A 44 -37.42 -17.18 -19.67
CA ASN A 44 -36.57 -16.06 -20.07
C ASN A 44 -35.96 -16.27 -21.46
N ARG A 45 -35.54 -15.18 -22.07
CA ARG A 45 -34.74 -15.18 -23.28
C ARG A 45 -33.49 -14.37 -22.97
N VAL A 46 -32.32 -14.95 -23.16
CA VAL A 46 -31.04 -14.31 -22.88
C VAL A 46 -30.17 -14.30 -24.13
N LEU A 47 -29.37 -13.25 -24.27
CA LEU A 47 -28.33 -13.16 -25.28
C LEU A 47 -27.02 -13.65 -24.68
N ILE A 48 -26.39 -14.64 -25.30
CA ILE A 48 -25.08 -15.16 -24.89
C ILE A 48 -24.03 -14.70 -25.90
N MET A 49 -23.00 -14.06 -25.38
CA MET A 49 -21.83 -13.56 -26.10
C MET A 49 -20.64 -14.48 -25.84
N GLU A 50 -20.26 -15.26 -26.84
CA GLU A 50 -19.15 -16.20 -26.74
C GLU A 50 -17.85 -15.56 -27.24
N SER A 51 -16.86 -15.42 -26.35
CA SER A 51 -15.58 -14.75 -26.62
C SER A 51 -14.40 -15.57 -26.13
N ASP A 52 -13.26 -15.48 -26.83
CA ASP A 52 -11.99 -15.97 -26.29
C ASP A 52 -11.47 -14.95 -25.26
N LEU A 53 -11.64 -15.30 -23.99
CA LEU A 53 -11.21 -14.49 -22.83
C LEU A 53 -9.73 -14.73 -22.45
N SER A 54 -8.90 -15.27 -23.34
CA SER A 54 -7.45 -15.31 -23.10
C SER A 54 -6.88 -13.89 -23.10
N ALA A 55 -5.89 -13.63 -22.24
CA ALA A 55 -5.25 -12.31 -22.15
C ALA A 55 -4.70 -11.82 -23.50
N GLN A 56 -4.26 -12.73 -24.36
CA GLN A 56 -3.76 -12.43 -25.71
C GLN A 56 -4.88 -11.95 -26.63
N ASN A 57 -6.03 -12.63 -26.61
CA ASN A 57 -7.17 -12.23 -27.43
C ASN A 57 -7.81 -10.95 -26.91
N MET A 58 -7.91 -10.74 -25.59
CA MET A 58 -8.42 -9.49 -25.02
C MET A 58 -7.56 -8.28 -25.38
N GLU A 59 -6.23 -8.41 -25.36
CA GLU A 59 -5.34 -7.34 -25.84
C GLU A 59 -5.53 -7.07 -27.34
N ALA A 60 -5.72 -8.12 -28.15
CA ALA A 60 -5.98 -7.98 -29.58
C ALA A 60 -7.33 -7.31 -29.88
N VAL A 61 -8.39 -7.69 -29.16
CA VAL A 61 -9.72 -7.07 -29.25
C VAL A 61 -9.64 -5.60 -28.87
N PHE A 62 -8.96 -5.27 -27.77
CA PHE A 62 -8.79 -3.89 -27.32
C PHE A 62 -8.04 -3.01 -28.33
N GLN A 63 -6.99 -3.54 -28.97
CA GLN A 63 -6.27 -2.85 -30.03
C GLN A 63 -7.13 -2.71 -31.30
N TRP A 64 -7.96 -3.71 -31.61
CA TRP A 64 -8.90 -3.65 -32.73
C TRP A 64 -9.99 -2.60 -32.48
N GLU A 65 -10.59 -2.57 -31.29
CA GLU A 65 -11.59 -1.60 -30.83
C GLU A 65 -11.08 -0.16 -30.91
N GLU A 66 -9.82 0.10 -30.53
CA GLU A 66 -9.21 1.44 -30.60
C GLU A 66 -9.14 1.98 -32.04
N ASN A 67 -9.19 1.10 -33.04
CA ASN A 67 -9.17 1.44 -34.46
C ASN A 67 -10.55 1.38 -35.12
N GLN A 68 -11.61 0.99 -34.40
CA GLN A 68 -12.96 0.99 -34.96
C GLN A 68 -13.54 2.41 -34.95
N THR A 69 -14.20 2.78 -36.04
CA THR A 69 -15.11 3.92 -36.07
C THR A 69 -16.51 3.45 -35.76
N ILE A 70 -17.26 4.25 -35.00
CA ILE A 70 -18.68 3.97 -34.79
C ILE A 70 -19.38 4.10 -36.16
N PRO A 71 -19.98 3.03 -36.69
CA PRO A 71 -20.52 3.04 -38.04
C PRO A 71 -21.83 3.83 -38.13
N ASN A 72 -22.01 4.50 -39.26
CA ASN A 72 -23.18 5.32 -39.60
C ASN A 72 -23.92 4.69 -40.79
N PHE A 73 -24.44 3.50 -40.57
CA PHE A 73 -25.49 2.87 -41.37
C PHE A 73 -26.67 3.82 -41.66
N ALA A 74 -27.60 3.36 -42.48
CA ALA A 74 -28.84 4.03 -42.87
C ALA A 74 -30.08 3.11 -42.72
N THR A 75 -29.90 1.81 -42.42
CA THR A 75 -30.94 0.77 -42.26
C THR A 75 -30.45 -0.47 -41.50
N ASP A 76 -31.38 -1.24 -40.92
CA ASP A 76 -31.11 -2.55 -40.29
C ASP A 76 -30.47 -3.56 -41.27
N GLU A 77 -30.76 -3.45 -42.58
CA GLU A 77 -30.12 -4.28 -43.59
C GLU A 77 -28.63 -3.95 -43.74
N GLN A 78 -28.24 -2.68 -43.66
CA GLN A 78 -26.83 -2.28 -43.73
C GLN A 78 -26.05 -2.73 -42.48
N LEU A 79 -26.69 -2.67 -41.31
CA LEU A 79 -26.18 -3.28 -40.09
C LEU A 79 -25.91 -4.77 -40.28
N ALA A 80 -26.90 -5.49 -40.80
CA ALA A 80 -26.81 -6.91 -41.03
C ALA A 80 -25.71 -7.24 -42.06
N GLU A 81 -25.60 -6.49 -43.16
CA GLU A 81 -24.56 -6.67 -44.18
C GLU A 81 -23.14 -6.51 -43.61
N GLU A 82 -22.90 -5.59 -42.68
CA GLU A 82 -21.61 -5.45 -41.97
C GLU A 82 -21.41 -6.46 -40.83
N GLY A 83 -22.33 -7.41 -40.67
CA GLY A 83 -22.24 -8.43 -39.62
C GLY A 83 -22.48 -7.89 -38.21
N ARG A 84 -23.09 -6.70 -38.11
CA ARG A 84 -23.61 -6.16 -36.85
C ARG A 84 -24.98 -6.74 -36.57
N PHE A 85 -25.40 -6.68 -35.31
CA PHE A 85 -26.66 -7.23 -34.85
C PHE A 85 -27.48 -6.14 -34.20
N HIS A 86 -28.70 -5.94 -34.70
CA HIS A 86 -29.75 -5.23 -33.99
C HIS A 86 -30.49 -6.25 -33.13
N VAL A 87 -30.64 -5.97 -31.84
CA VAL A 87 -31.27 -6.90 -30.90
C VAL A 87 -32.80 -6.73 -31.03
N PRO A 88 -33.54 -7.66 -31.67
CA PRO A 88 -34.98 -7.54 -31.83
C PRO A 88 -35.65 -7.58 -30.45
N TRP A 89 -36.36 -6.51 -30.12
CA TRP A 89 -36.98 -6.35 -28.81
C TRP A 89 -38.47 -6.71 -28.84
N GLU A 90 -38.80 -7.94 -28.42
CA GLU A 90 -40.18 -8.43 -28.33
C GLU A 90 -40.59 -8.61 -26.86
N GLY A 91 -40.86 -7.50 -26.16
CA GLY A 91 -41.55 -7.46 -24.87
C GLY A 91 -40.97 -8.32 -23.73
N GLY A 92 -40.00 -7.77 -22.97
CA GLY A 92 -39.49 -8.37 -21.73
C GLY A 92 -38.13 -7.81 -21.32
N VAL A 93 -37.64 -8.13 -20.13
CA VAL A 93 -36.27 -7.79 -19.70
C VAL A 93 -35.29 -8.75 -20.38
N LEU A 94 -34.38 -8.23 -21.20
CA LEU A 94 -33.36 -9.04 -21.86
C LEU A 94 -32.07 -9.06 -21.03
N HIS A 95 -31.54 -10.25 -20.77
CA HIS A 95 -30.28 -10.45 -20.04
C HIS A 95 -29.15 -10.81 -21.00
N PHE A 96 -27.95 -10.31 -20.71
CA PHE A 96 -26.75 -10.47 -21.53
C PHE A 96 -25.70 -11.22 -20.72
N PHE A 97 -25.25 -12.35 -21.24
CA PHE A 97 -24.22 -13.17 -20.62
C PHE A 97 -22.98 -13.23 -21.50
N ALA A 98 -21.78 -13.19 -20.90
CA ALA A 98 -20.54 -13.53 -21.56
C ALA A 98 -20.14 -14.95 -21.19
N ARG A 99 -19.68 -15.72 -22.19
CA ARG A 99 -19.21 -17.08 -22.04
C ARG A 99 -17.82 -17.21 -22.66
N HIS A 100 -16.91 -17.90 -21.97
CA HIS A 100 -15.63 -18.26 -22.56
C HIS A 100 -15.82 -19.24 -23.72
N ARG A 101 -15.19 -18.96 -24.87
CA ARG A 101 -15.28 -19.81 -26.07
C ARG A 101 -14.88 -21.24 -25.76
N GLY A 102 -15.76 -22.18 -26.07
CA GLY A 102 -15.57 -23.61 -25.81
C GLY A 102 -16.13 -24.12 -24.47
N SER A 103 -16.67 -23.25 -23.61
CA SER A 103 -17.50 -23.73 -22.50
C SER A 103 -18.90 -24.13 -23.00
N LEU A 104 -19.36 -25.30 -22.58
CA LEU A 104 -20.74 -25.77 -22.79
C LEU A 104 -21.61 -25.59 -21.55
N ASN A 105 -21.03 -25.15 -20.43
CA ASN A 105 -21.73 -25.07 -19.16
C ASN A 105 -22.39 -23.70 -18.99
N ALA A 106 -23.72 -23.67 -18.88
CA ALA A 106 -24.49 -22.44 -18.63
C ALA A 106 -24.17 -21.77 -17.28
N TYR A 107 -23.55 -22.48 -16.34
CA TYR A 107 -23.05 -21.89 -15.09
C TYR A 107 -21.71 -21.18 -15.25
N ASP A 108 -21.05 -21.28 -16.41
CA ASP A 108 -19.84 -20.51 -16.73
C ASP A 108 -20.20 -19.14 -17.35
N ASP A 109 -21.49 -18.87 -17.53
CA ASP A 109 -22.00 -17.64 -18.12
C ASP A 109 -21.98 -16.53 -17.07
N SER A 110 -21.28 -15.45 -17.39
CA SER A 110 -21.16 -14.28 -16.54
C SER A 110 -22.14 -13.21 -17.01
N LEU A 111 -23.12 -12.84 -16.18
CA LEU A 111 -24.05 -11.76 -16.48
C LEU A 111 -23.26 -10.46 -16.69
N GLN A 112 -23.35 -9.90 -17.90
CA GLN A 112 -22.72 -8.64 -18.28
C GLN A 112 -23.66 -7.44 -18.15
N GLY A 113 -24.98 -7.68 -18.18
CA GLY A 113 -25.98 -6.64 -18.04
C GLY A 113 -27.39 -7.15 -18.34
N TRP A 114 -28.37 -6.29 -18.11
CA TRP A 114 -29.75 -6.48 -18.56
C TRP A 114 -30.31 -5.17 -19.09
N PHE A 115 -31.40 -5.28 -19.83
CA PHE A 115 -32.01 -4.17 -20.53
C PHE A 115 -33.47 -4.09 -20.12
N THR A 116 -33.91 -2.90 -19.73
CA THR A 116 -35.30 -2.63 -19.36
C THR A 116 -36.00 -1.96 -20.54
N PRO A 117 -37.17 -2.44 -20.99
CA PRO A 117 -37.85 -1.86 -22.15
C PRO A 117 -38.21 -0.38 -21.92
N HIS A 118 -38.09 0.43 -22.98
CA HIS A 118 -38.46 1.85 -22.94
C HIS A 118 -39.94 2.06 -22.54
N GLU A 119 -40.82 1.14 -22.94
CA GLU A 119 -42.25 1.15 -22.67
C GLU A 119 -42.55 1.00 -21.18
N VAL A 120 -41.69 0.31 -20.43
CA VAL A 120 -41.88 0.04 -19.00
C VAL A 120 -41.54 1.28 -18.16
N PHE A 121 -40.72 2.21 -18.67
CA PHE A 121 -40.43 3.45 -17.97
C PHE A 121 -41.69 4.33 -17.83
N PRO A 122 -41.96 4.85 -16.62
CA PRO A 122 -43.03 5.80 -16.39
C PRO A 122 -42.93 7.01 -17.31
N ALA A 123 -44.07 7.50 -17.79
CA ALA A 123 -44.13 8.64 -18.72
C ALA A 123 -43.41 9.90 -18.17
N HIS A 124 -43.45 10.12 -16.86
CA HIS A 124 -42.79 11.26 -16.23
C HIS A 124 -41.25 11.16 -16.24
N LEU A 125 -40.67 9.97 -16.07
CA LEU A 125 -39.21 9.79 -16.15
C LEU A 125 -38.71 10.03 -17.58
N LYS A 126 -39.48 9.54 -18.57
CA LYS A 126 -39.22 9.82 -19.99
C LYS A 126 -39.30 11.31 -20.27
N ALA A 127 -40.34 12.00 -19.80
CA ALA A 127 -40.49 13.44 -19.98
C ALA A 127 -39.35 14.23 -19.33
N ASN A 128 -38.92 13.85 -18.11
CA ASN A 128 -37.78 14.48 -17.43
C ASN A 128 -36.48 14.32 -18.21
N LEU A 129 -36.21 13.10 -18.70
CA LEU A 129 -35.01 12.83 -19.50
C LEU A 129 -35.03 13.62 -20.82
N HIS A 130 -36.15 13.62 -21.54
CA HIS A 130 -36.30 14.41 -22.76
C HIS A 130 -36.07 15.90 -22.51
N ALA A 131 -36.68 16.46 -21.46
CA ALA A 131 -36.50 17.87 -21.10
C ALA A 131 -35.03 18.21 -20.79
N ALA A 132 -34.33 17.32 -20.06
CA ALA A 132 -32.92 17.53 -19.74
C ALA A 132 -32.00 17.39 -20.97
N ILE A 133 -32.31 16.45 -21.88
CA ILE A 133 -31.62 16.31 -23.17
C ILE A 133 -31.82 17.56 -24.03
N GLU A 134 -33.07 18.04 -24.18
CA GLU A 134 -33.37 19.26 -24.93
C GLU A 134 -32.60 20.46 -24.38
N GLN A 135 -32.50 20.58 -23.05
CA GLN A 135 -31.71 21.62 -22.41
C GLN A 135 -30.20 21.49 -22.71
N ALA A 136 -29.66 20.27 -22.69
CA ALA A 136 -28.25 19.97 -22.98
C ALA A 136 -27.88 20.15 -24.45
N MET A 137 -28.82 19.86 -25.36
CA MET A 137 -28.71 20.11 -26.80
C MET A 137 -28.76 21.61 -27.09
N GLY A 138 -29.71 22.30 -26.46
CA GLY A 138 -30.05 23.69 -26.75
C GLY A 138 -30.83 23.85 -28.05
N PRO A 139 -31.02 25.08 -28.52
CA PRO A 139 -31.78 25.36 -29.74
C PRO A 139 -31.16 24.67 -30.97
N GLU A 140 -32.00 24.05 -31.81
CA GLU A 140 -31.60 23.25 -32.97
C GLU A 140 -30.72 24.04 -33.94
N GLU A 141 -31.01 25.34 -34.14
CA GLU A 141 -30.23 26.24 -34.98
C GLU A 141 -28.78 26.45 -34.51
N HIS A 142 -28.47 26.08 -33.27
CA HIS A 142 -27.13 26.18 -32.69
C HIS A 142 -26.42 24.82 -32.57
N VAL A 143 -27.11 23.70 -32.85
CA VAL A 143 -26.54 22.36 -32.79
C VAL A 143 -25.70 22.11 -34.03
N THR A 144 -24.43 21.71 -33.83
CA THR A 144 -23.56 21.32 -34.95
C THR A 144 -22.85 20.00 -34.67
N LEU A 145 -22.50 19.27 -35.74
CA LEU A 145 -21.73 18.01 -35.66
C LEU A 145 -20.34 18.17 -35.02
N ASN A 146 -19.73 19.36 -35.13
CA ASN A 146 -18.40 19.64 -34.59
C ASN A 146 -18.47 20.24 -33.18
N ALA A 147 -17.43 20.00 -32.38
CA ALA A 147 -17.23 20.66 -31.08
C ALA A 147 -17.20 22.20 -31.22
N PRO A 148 -17.62 22.96 -30.18
CA PRO A 148 -17.73 24.41 -30.27
C PRO A 148 -16.37 25.06 -30.51
N LYS A 149 -16.37 26.11 -31.32
CA LYS A 149 -15.19 26.94 -31.60
C LYS A 149 -15.31 28.27 -30.87
N ARG A 150 -14.18 28.86 -30.45
CA ARG A 150 -14.17 30.23 -29.92
C ARG A 150 -14.22 31.25 -31.05
N ASN A 151 -15.15 32.18 -30.96
CA ASN A 151 -15.16 33.41 -31.74
C ASN A 151 -14.04 34.36 -31.29
N ASN A 152 -13.81 35.41 -32.07
CA ASN A 152 -12.81 36.45 -31.77
C ASN A 152 -13.08 37.20 -30.45
N ASP A 153 -14.34 37.22 -30.00
CA ASP A 153 -14.77 37.81 -28.73
C ASP A 153 -14.66 36.83 -27.53
N GLY A 154 -14.21 35.59 -27.79
CA GLY A 154 -14.06 34.56 -26.77
C GLY A 154 -15.31 33.71 -26.50
N THR A 155 -16.46 34.04 -27.11
CA THR A 155 -17.70 33.24 -27.01
C THR A 155 -17.58 31.92 -27.78
N LEU A 156 -18.25 30.87 -27.31
CA LEU A 156 -18.27 29.56 -27.97
C LEU A 156 -19.47 29.46 -28.91
N PHE A 157 -19.25 29.09 -30.17
CA PHE A 157 -20.29 28.83 -31.17
C PHE A 157 -20.15 27.43 -31.79
N GLY A 158 -21.26 26.84 -32.24
CA GLY A 158 -21.33 25.43 -32.64
C GLY A 158 -21.44 24.48 -31.44
N GLY A 159 -21.31 23.17 -31.67
CA GLY A 159 -21.50 22.12 -30.67
C GLY A 159 -22.94 22.00 -30.17
N ILE A 160 -23.11 21.49 -28.95
CA ILE A 160 -24.38 21.51 -28.19
C ILE A 160 -24.28 22.47 -26.99
N ALA A 161 -25.42 22.82 -26.37
CA ALA A 161 -25.45 23.78 -25.25
C ALA A 161 -24.56 23.35 -24.07
N LEU A 162 -24.48 22.05 -23.80
CA LEU A 162 -23.57 21.48 -22.80
C LEU A 162 -22.11 21.87 -23.06
N GLU A 163 -21.66 21.87 -24.31
CA GLU A 163 -20.26 22.17 -24.65
C GLU A 163 -19.96 23.68 -24.63
N ARG A 164 -20.99 24.49 -24.90
CA ARG A 164 -20.90 25.96 -24.87
C ARG A 164 -21.01 26.52 -23.46
N GLY A 165 -21.65 25.80 -22.54
CA GLY A 165 -21.95 26.27 -21.20
C GLY A 165 -20.72 26.53 -20.31
N GLY A 166 -20.88 27.47 -19.38
CA GLY A 166 -19.89 27.77 -18.35
C GLY A 166 -18.54 28.31 -18.86
N GLU A 167 -18.50 28.98 -20.01
CA GLU A 167 -17.26 29.53 -20.62
C GLU A 167 -16.22 28.45 -21.02
N GLY A 168 -16.67 27.25 -21.37
CA GLY A 168 -15.79 26.11 -21.66
C GLY A 168 -15.40 25.32 -20.42
N ARG A 169 -16.32 25.27 -19.43
CA ARG A 169 -16.20 24.41 -18.26
C ARG A 169 -16.29 22.93 -18.63
N SER A 170 -17.10 22.58 -19.63
CA SER A 170 -17.15 21.24 -20.22
C SER A 170 -15.82 20.90 -20.88
N LYS A 171 -15.00 20.12 -20.17
CA LYS A 171 -13.77 19.57 -20.73
C LYS A 171 -14.03 18.15 -21.23
N PRO A 172 -13.70 17.85 -22.49
CA PRO A 172 -13.80 16.48 -22.97
C PRO A 172 -12.73 15.63 -22.27
N VAL A 173 -13.04 14.35 -22.04
CA VAL A 173 -12.13 13.37 -21.42
C VAL A 173 -10.82 13.29 -22.20
N LYS A 174 -10.90 13.38 -23.54
CA LYS A 174 -9.74 13.45 -24.45
C LYS A 174 -9.89 14.64 -25.42
N PRO A 175 -8.84 15.42 -25.67
CA PRO A 175 -8.89 16.49 -26.67
C PRO A 175 -9.35 15.97 -28.03
N GLY A 176 -10.36 16.61 -28.63
CA GLY A 176 -10.92 16.22 -29.92
C GLY A 176 -12.04 15.18 -29.85
N THR A 177 -12.40 14.69 -28.66
CA THR A 177 -13.60 13.86 -28.44
C THR A 177 -14.76 14.71 -27.92
N ARG A 178 -16.00 14.26 -28.12
CA ARG A 178 -17.21 14.87 -27.55
C ARG A 178 -17.75 14.05 -26.37
N CYS A 179 -16.84 13.46 -25.60
CA CYS A 179 -17.14 12.73 -24.38
C CYS A 179 -16.78 13.61 -23.17
N TYR A 180 -17.76 13.95 -22.33
CA TYR A 180 -17.59 14.88 -21.22
C TYR A 180 -17.88 14.18 -19.89
N THR A 181 -17.03 14.39 -18.90
CA THR A 181 -17.31 13.94 -17.54
C THR A 181 -18.47 14.77 -16.98
N MET A 182 -19.50 14.16 -16.41
CA MET A 182 -20.67 14.89 -15.89
C MET A 182 -20.79 14.80 -14.36
N ALA A 183 -20.47 13.64 -13.78
CA ALA A 183 -20.53 13.36 -12.34
C ALA A 183 -19.26 12.63 -11.85
N ASN A 184 -19.20 12.30 -10.55
CA ASN A 184 -18.17 11.39 -10.00
C ASN A 184 -18.85 10.09 -9.59
N SER A 185 -18.33 8.92 -9.97
CA SER A 185 -18.83 7.65 -9.42
C SER A 185 -18.28 7.41 -8.00
N HIS A 186 -19.08 6.77 -7.16
CA HIS A 186 -18.71 6.37 -5.79
C HIS A 186 -18.44 4.87 -5.74
N GLU A 187 -17.18 4.44 -5.93
CA GLU A 187 -16.72 3.09 -5.53
C GLU A 187 -16.24 3.12 -4.07
N THR A 188 -16.35 2.00 -3.35
CA THR A 188 -15.79 1.84 -2.00
C THR A 188 -14.27 2.01 -2.04
N ALA A 189 -13.81 3.25 -1.83
CA ALA A 189 -12.46 3.66 -2.18
C ALA A 189 -11.44 3.39 -1.06
N ARG A 190 -10.28 2.85 -1.45
CA ARG A 190 -9.09 2.75 -0.58
C ARG A 190 -8.31 4.09 -0.43
N GLN A 191 -8.71 5.17 -1.13
CA GLN A 191 -8.10 6.53 -1.05
C GLN A 191 -9.10 7.66 -1.39
N THR A 192 -8.87 8.87 -0.86
CA THR A 192 -9.76 10.06 -0.95
C THR A 192 -9.71 10.77 -2.31
N TRP A 193 -10.84 11.34 -2.77
CA TRP A 193 -10.97 12.07 -4.06
C TRP A 193 -11.45 13.52 -3.91
N GLY A 194 -11.15 14.34 -4.94
CA GLY A 194 -11.75 15.66 -5.16
C GLY A 194 -12.63 15.64 -6.44
N PRO A 195 -13.57 16.58 -6.60
CA PRO A 195 -14.55 16.54 -7.70
C PRO A 195 -13.88 16.67 -9.07
N THR A 196 -14.39 15.92 -10.07
CA THR A 196 -14.04 16.08 -11.48
C THR A 196 -14.27 17.52 -11.93
N VAL A 197 -13.51 17.99 -12.92
CA VAL A 197 -13.51 19.41 -13.32
C VAL A 197 -14.90 19.93 -13.70
N ASN A 198 -15.73 19.05 -14.26
CA ASN A 198 -17.08 19.37 -14.72
C ASN A 198 -18.13 19.21 -13.58
N ALA A 199 -17.84 18.43 -12.54
CA ALA A 199 -18.67 18.32 -11.32
C ALA A 199 -18.32 19.38 -10.25
N LYS A 200 -17.48 20.37 -10.57
CA LYS A 200 -17.16 21.46 -9.66
C LYS A 200 -18.34 22.42 -9.58
N VAL A 201 -18.94 22.51 -8.39
CA VAL A 201 -19.91 23.56 -8.07
C VAL A 201 -19.13 24.86 -7.82
N TYR A 202 -19.35 25.88 -8.66
CA TYR A 202 -18.76 27.21 -8.50
C TYR A 202 -19.65 28.09 -7.59
N GLU A 203 -19.13 29.22 -7.07
CA GLU A 203 -19.83 30.09 -6.10
C GLU A 203 -21.23 30.57 -6.58
N SER A 204 -21.48 30.57 -7.89
CA SER A 204 -22.80 30.76 -8.49
C SER A 204 -23.30 29.46 -9.15
N PHE A 205 -24.48 28.97 -8.73
CA PHE A 205 -25.20 27.89 -9.41
C PHE A 205 -25.83 28.44 -10.70
N ASP A 206 -25.03 28.56 -11.75
CA ASP A 206 -25.46 29.09 -13.04
C ASP A 206 -26.21 28.06 -13.89
N ASN A 207 -26.75 28.53 -15.02
CA ASN A 207 -27.53 27.70 -15.96
C ASN A 207 -26.76 26.46 -16.43
N PHE A 208 -25.43 26.50 -16.45
CA PHE A 208 -24.61 25.34 -16.78
C PHE A 208 -24.68 24.28 -15.68
N ASN A 209 -24.46 24.66 -14.42
CA ASN A 209 -24.57 23.73 -13.29
C ASN A 209 -25.98 23.14 -13.16
N LYS A 210 -27.02 23.94 -13.45
CA LYS A 210 -28.41 23.47 -13.48
C LYS A 210 -28.65 22.45 -14.59
N MET A 211 -28.24 22.76 -15.82
CA MET A 211 -28.36 21.84 -16.96
C MET A 211 -27.61 20.52 -16.72
N THR A 212 -26.37 20.59 -16.19
CA THR A 212 -25.62 19.37 -15.86
C THR A 212 -26.30 18.57 -14.75
N HIS A 213 -26.83 19.24 -13.73
CA HIS A 213 -27.55 18.61 -12.63
C HIS A 213 -28.84 17.93 -13.12
N ASP A 214 -29.67 18.63 -13.87
CA ASP A 214 -30.96 18.12 -14.34
C ASP A 214 -30.77 16.93 -15.29
N LEU A 215 -29.72 16.94 -16.11
CA LEU A 215 -29.32 15.81 -16.95
C LEU A 215 -28.85 14.59 -16.12
N ILE A 216 -28.04 14.82 -15.09
CA ILE A 216 -27.58 13.74 -14.19
C ILE A 216 -28.77 13.12 -13.45
N VAL A 217 -29.66 13.94 -12.90
CA VAL A 217 -30.83 13.48 -12.14
C VAL A 217 -31.76 12.67 -13.03
N ALA A 218 -32.13 13.18 -14.21
CA ALA A 218 -33.06 12.46 -15.08
C ALA A 218 -32.49 11.12 -15.56
N ALA A 219 -31.19 11.07 -15.87
CA ALA A 219 -30.50 9.82 -16.22
C ALA A 219 -30.45 8.84 -15.03
N ALA A 220 -30.23 9.36 -13.82
CA ALA A 220 -30.16 8.55 -12.62
C ALA A 220 -31.51 7.92 -12.24
N GLU A 221 -32.60 8.67 -12.38
CA GLU A 221 -33.94 8.13 -12.11
C GLU A 221 -34.31 7.00 -13.08
N MET A 222 -33.91 7.12 -14.35
CA MET A 222 -34.08 6.05 -15.34
C MET A 222 -33.26 4.81 -14.96
N GLY A 223 -31.97 4.96 -14.63
CA GLY A 223 -31.17 3.84 -14.14
C GLY A 223 -31.83 3.16 -12.93
N LYS A 224 -32.34 3.96 -11.99
CA LYS A 224 -32.95 3.46 -10.74
C LYS A 224 -34.13 2.58 -11.04
N PHE A 225 -35.03 3.10 -11.85
CA PHE A 225 -36.19 2.37 -12.29
C PHE A 225 -35.80 1.08 -13.01
N ALA A 226 -34.78 1.12 -13.88
CA ALA A 226 -34.30 -0.08 -14.58
C ALA A 226 -33.77 -1.17 -13.62
N ASN A 227 -33.10 -0.77 -12.53
CA ASN A 227 -32.66 -1.69 -11.48
C ASN A 227 -33.82 -2.24 -10.65
N GLU A 228 -34.83 -1.42 -10.36
CA GLU A 228 -36.05 -1.87 -9.66
C GLU A 228 -36.87 -2.85 -10.51
N GLN A 229 -36.74 -2.80 -11.84
CA GLN A 229 -37.32 -3.77 -12.76
C GLN A 229 -36.44 -5.03 -12.97
N ALA A 230 -35.24 -5.08 -12.39
CA ALA A 230 -34.40 -6.28 -12.46
C ALA A 230 -35.07 -7.43 -11.70
N PRO A 231 -34.97 -8.68 -12.18
CA PRO A 231 -35.43 -9.82 -11.39
C PRO A 231 -34.76 -9.83 -10.00
N PRO A 232 -35.51 -10.12 -8.91
CA PRO A 232 -34.97 -10.09 -7.55
C PRO A 232 -33.68 -10.90 -7.36
N GLU A 233 -33.53 -11.99 -8.11
CA GLU A 233 -32.36 -12.87 -8.09
C GLU A 233 -31.13 -12.21 -8.73
N VAL A 234 -31.32 -11.42 -9.78
CA VAL A 234 -30.25 -10.63 -10.41
C VAL A 234 -29.83 -9.50 -9.47
N TYR A 235 -30.80 -8.84 -8.84
CA TYR A 235 -30.53 -7.82 -7.84
C TYR A 235 -29.76 -8.38 -6.63
N GLU A 236 -30.20 -9.51 -6.08
CA GLU A 236 -29.51 -10.19 -4.97
C GLU A 236 -28.11 -10.67 -5.36
N PHE A 237 -27.92 -11.18 -6.59
CA PHE A 237 -26.60 -11.55 -7.09
C PHE A 237 -25.63 -10.36 -7.06
N LEU A 238 -26.03 -9.20 -7.60
CA LEU A 238 -25.21 -7.99 -7.62
C LEU A 238 -24.97 -7.44 -6.21
N ARG A 239 -25.99 -7.50 -5.34
CA ARG A 239 -25.86 -7.10 -3.94
C ARG A 239 -24.83 -7.96 -3.22
N LEU A 240 -24.88 -9.28 -3.41
CA LEU A 240 -23.94 -10.22 -2.80
C LEU A 240 -22.52 -10.01 -3.34
N GLU A 241 -22.36 -9.77 -4.63
CA GLU A 241 -21.06 -9.47 -5.26
C GLU A 241 -20.45 -8.19 -4.67
N GLN A 242 -21.24 -7.11 -4.53
CA GLN A 242 -20.81 -5.86 -3.91
C GLN A 242 -20.40 -6.06 -2.44
N THR A 243 -21.19 -6.82 -1.67
CA THR A 243 -20.89 -7.12 -0.26
C THR A 243 -19.58 -7.89 -0.11
N TRP A 244 -19.25 -8.73 -1.09
CA TRP A 244 -18.02 -9.52 -1.14
C TRP A 244 -16.79 -8.64 -1.40
N TRP A 245 -16.87 -7.71 -2.36
CA TRP A 245 -15.81 -6.73 -2.63
C TRP A 245 -15.51 -5.82 -1.43
N ASP A 246 -16.54 -5.42 -0.69
CA ASP A 246 -16.40 -4.57 0.50
C ASP A 246 -15.74 -5.29 1.68
N SER A 247 -15.83 -6.62 1.75
CA SER A 247 -15.33 -7.44 2.86
C SER A 247 -13.80 -7.66 2.86
N GLY A 248 -13.11 -7.40 1.75
CA GLY A 248 -11.64 -7.47 1.66
C GLY A 248 -11.00 -8.85 1.86
N SER A 249 -11.79 -9.91 2.07
CA SER A 249 -11.32 -11.29 2.28
C SER A 249 -11.05 -11.97 0.93
N GLY A 250 -9.80 -11.90 0.47
CA GLY A 250 -9.35 -12.47 -0.81
C GLY A 250 -9.25 -14.00 -0.84
N THR A 251 -10.31 -14.75 -0.51
CA THR A 251 -10.36 -16.21 -0.67
C THR A 251 -11.43 -16.61 -1.69
N PRO A 252 -11.16 -17.51 -2.68
CA PRO A 252 -11.93 -17.58 -3.92
C PRO A 252 -13.19 -18.46 -3.90
N TRP A 253 -13.62 -18.96 -2.73
CA TRP A 253 -14.72 -19.93 -2.63
C TRP A 253 -15.55 -19.68 -1.36
N ASP A 254 -16.89 -19.74 -1.47
CA ASP A 254 -17.76 -19.98 -0.32
C ASP A 254 -18.00 -21.49 -0.14
N SER A 255 -18.60 -21.87 0.99
CA SER A 255 -18.88 -23.26 1.37
C SER A 255 -19.85 -24.02 0.45
N ARG A 256 -20.33 -23.42 -0.66
CA ARG A 256 -21.33 -23.99 -1.58
C ARG A 256 -20.82 -24.21 -3.01
N GLY A 257 -19.54 -23.95 -3.29
CA GLY A 257 -18.90 -24.40 -4.54
C GLY A 257 -19.40 -23.74 -5.83
N GLN A 258 -19.96 -22.53 -5.76
CA GLN A 258 -20.24 -21.74 -6.98
C GLN A 258 -19.00 -20.96 -7.43
N LYS A 259 -18.74 -20.97 -8.74
CA LYS A 259 -17.53 -20.41 -9.39
C LYS A 259 -17.46 -18.89 -9.30
N CYS A 260 -16.27 -18.36 -8.99
CA CYS A 260 -15.79 -17.06 -9.45
C CYS A 260 -14.41 -17.21 -10.13
N LEU A 261 -14.13 -16.35 -11.11
CA LEU A 261 -13.03 -16.47 -12.08
C LEU A 261 -11.62 -16.58 -11.44
N PRO A 262 -10.74 -17.48 -11.93
CA PRO A 262 -9.36 -17.60 -11.46
C PRO A 262 -8.51 -16.33 -11.67
N LEU A 263 -7.69 -15.96 -10.67
CA LEU A 263 -6.68 -14.90 -10.74
C LEU A 263 -5.67 -15.07 -11.91
N SER A 264 -5.53 -16.28 -12.45
CA SER A 264 -4.60 -16.62 -13.53
C SER A 264 -4.99 -16.09 -14.91
N TYR A 265 -6.22 -15.59 -15.09
CA TYR A 265 -6.64 -15.05 -16.39
C TYR A 265 -6.06 -13.66 -16.68
N GLY A 266 -5.60 -12.93 -15.68
CA GLY A 266 -4.98 -11.61 -15.89
C GLY A 266 -5.88 -10.62 -16.66
N LEU A 267 -7.19 -10.84 -16.69
CA LEU A 267 -8.13 -9.95 -17.35
C LEU A 267 -8.40 -8.74 -16.46
N ARG A 268 -8.25 -7.55 -17.04
CA ARG A 268 -8.83 -6.31 -16.54
C ARG A 268 -9.88 -5.86 -17.54
N ILE A 269 -11.15 -5.84 -17.14
CA ILE A 269 -12.20 -5.18 -17.91
C ILE A 269 -12.29 -3.75 -17.37
N ASP A 270 -12.00 -2.79 -18.24
CA ASP A 270 -12.22 -1.37 -18.03
C ASP A 270 -13.70 -1.10 -18.30
N SER A 271 -14.51 -0.87 -17.25
CA SER A 271 -15.96 -0.79 -17.35
C SER A 271 -16.44 0.40 -18.20
N ASP A 272 -15.70 1.52 -18.24
CA ASP A 272 -16.00 2.65 -19.11
C ASP A 272 -15.57 2.38 -20.55
N ARG A 273 -14.49 1.60 -20.77
CA ARG A 273 -14.07 1.18 -22.11
C ARG A 273 -15.01 0.11 -22.69
N PHE A 274 -15.47 -0.81 -21.85
CA PHE A 274 -16.47 -1.83 -22.15
C PHE A 274 -17.85 -1.19 -22.45
N LEU A 275 -18.27 -0.16 -21.69
CA LEU A 275 -19.51 0.56 -22.00
C LEU A 275 -19.34 1.51 -23.22
N SER A 276 -18.12 2.00 -23.49
CA SER A 276 -17.80 2.81 -24.68
C SER A 276 -17.66 2.02 -25.99
N SER A 277 -17.57 0.68 -25.92
CA SER A 277 -17.48 -0.19 -27.11
C SER A 277 -18.86 -0.59 -27.66
N PHE A 278 -19.94 -0.30 -26.93
CA PHE A 278 -21.30 -0.43 -27.40
C PHE A 278 -21.76 0.88 -28.02
N SER A 279 -22.20 0.82 -29.28
CA SER A 279 -22.80 1.94 -29.98
C SER A 279 -24.20 1.56 -30.48
N PHE A 280 -25.23 2.34 -30.18
CA PHE A 280 -26.61 2.11 -30.56
C PHE A 280 -27.03 3.06 -31.68
N GLU A 281 -27.87 2.57 -32.60
CA GLU A 281 -28.39 3.40 -33.69
C GLU A 281 -29.42 4.40 -33.18
N VAL A 282 -29.19 5.67 -33.47
CA VAL A 282 -30.07 6.78 -33.13
C VAL A 282 -31.09 7.03 -34.25
N GLU A 283 -30.76 6.62 -35.48
CA GLU A 283 -31.59 6.49 -36.68
C GLU A 283 -31.09 5.26 -37.45
N PRO A 284 -31.86 4.67 -38.40
CA PRO A 284 -31.28 3.74 -39.36
C PRO A 284 -30.27 4.61 -40.13
N GLY A 285 -28.98 4.57 -39.88
CA GLY A 285 -28.18 3.64 -39.13
C GLY A 285 -26.95 4.28 -38.45
N VAL A 286 -27.18 5.42 -37.83
CA VAL A 286 -26.17 6.24 -37.16
C VAL A 286 -25.93 5.76 -35.73
N ARG A 287 -24.74 5.24 -35.37
CA ARG A 287 -24.49 4.67 -34.03
C ARG A 287 -23.79 5.61 -33.01
N GLU A 288 -24.07 5.49 -31.70
CA GLU A 288 -23.40 6.23 -30.58
C GLU A 288 -23.38 5.49 -29.22
N SER A 289 -22.52 5.87 -28.24
CA SER A 289 -22.10 5.05 -27.07
C SER A 289 -22.45 5.58 -25.64
N VAL A 290 -22.37 4.75 -24.57
CA VAL A 290 -23.11 4.88 -23.27
C VAL A 290 -22.26 5.28 -22.02
N ALA A 291 -22.83 5.92 -20.95
CA ALA A 291 -22.14 6.43 -19.71
C ALA A 291 -22.91 6.30 -18.32
N PRO A 292 -22.26 6.40 -17.11
CA PRO A 292 -22.69 5.85 -15.77
C PRO A 292 -23.16 6.85 -14.62
N TRP A 293 -23.58 6.34 -13.43
CA TRP A 293 -24.73 6.79 -12.57
C TRP A 293 -24.48 7.09 -11.03
N GLU A 294 -25.31 7.94 -10.37
CA GLU A 294 -25.39 8.33 -8.91
C GLU A 294 -26.83 8.20 -8.28
N ASP A 295 -27.15 7.20 -7.43
CA ASP A 295 -28.22 7.24 -6.37
C ASP A 295 -28.22 6.01 -5.39
N GLY A 296 -27.06 5.68 -4.80
CA GLY A 296 -26.93 4.59 -3.82
C GLY A 296 -27.60 4.88 -2.44
N PRO A 297 -28.02 3.84 -1.67
CA PRO A 297 -28.83 4.00 -0.47
C PRO A 297 -28.09 4.64 0.73
N GLY A 298 -28.78 5.54 1.45
CA GLY A 298 -28.29 6.18 2.68
C GLY A 298 -28.50 5.37 3.97
N PHE A 299 -27.54 5.46 4.90
CA PHE A 299 -27.47 4.74 6.18
C PHE A 299 -28.63 5.06 7.15
N ARG A 300 -29.25 4.01 7.73
CA ARG A 300 -30.21 4.12 8.85
C ARG A 300 -29.50 4.47 10.18
N ARG A 301 -30.22 5.07 11.13
CA ARG A 301 -29.78 5.23 12.54
C ARG A 301 -29.44 3.86 13.13
N THR A 302 -28.19 3.67 13.56
CA THR A 302 -27.83 2.56 14.45
C THR A 302 -28.26 2.89 15.88
N ALA A 303 -29.51 2.58 16.23
CA ALA A 303 -29.92 2.46 17.63
C ALA A 303 -31.08 1.45 17.76
N ASN A 304 -30.78 0.32 18.41
CA ASN A 304 -31.69 -0.62 19.07
C ASN A 304 -32.79 -1.30 18.22
N THR A 305 -32.48 -2.47 17.68
CA THR A 305 -33.48 -3.53 17.49
C THR A 305 -33.00 -4.81 18.15
N SER A 306 -33.53 -5.06 19.36
CA SER A 306 -33.63 -6.40 19.92
C SER A 306 -34.48 -7.27 18.97
N PRO A 307 -34.18 -8.58 18.79
CA PRO A 307 -34.84 -9.43 17.79
C PRO A 307 -36.36 -9.64 17.98
N ASN A 308 -36.97 -9.12 19.05
CA ASN A 308 -38.36 -9.46 19.44
C ASN A 308 -39.34 -8.27 19.51
N ALA A 309 -39.05 -7.11 18.90
CA ALA A 309 -40.02 -6.01 18.87
C ALA A 309 -41.01 -6.16 17.69
N PRO A 310 -42.34 -6.20 17.92
CA PRO A 310 -43.33 -6.29 16.85
C PRO A 310 -43.40 -4.99 16.05
N ALA A 311 -43.61 -5.14 14.73
CA ALA A 311 -43.66 -4.05 13.76
C ALA A 311 -44.67 -2.97 14.14
N LEU A 312 -44.19 -1.78 14.50
CA LEU A 312 -45.01 -0.58 14.60
C LEU A 312 -44.95 0.19 13.28
N ASN A 313 -46.05 0.10 12.54
CA ASN A 313 -46.41 1.02 11.47
C ASN A 313 -46.63 2.42 12.08
N ASN A 314 -45.69 3.35 11.89
CA ASN A 314 -45.98 4.79 11.78
C ASN A 314 -44.76 5.52 11.19
N GLY A 315 -44.98 6.26 10.11
CA GLY A 315 -43.95 6.92 9.30
C GLY A 315 -43.32 8.18 9.90
N SER A 316 -42.94 8.17 11.19
CA SER A 316 -42.39 9.36 11.87
C SER A 316 -40.87 9.36 12.09
N ASP A 317 -40.11 8.42 11.53
CA ASP A 317 -38.64 8.33 11.70
C ASP A 317 -37.79 8.78 10.49
N LEU A 318 -38.40 9.39 9.47
CA LEU A 318 -37.65 9.99 8.36
C LEU A 318 -37.29 11.45 8.67
N ILE A 319 -36.05 11.70 9.07
CA ILE A 319 -35.49 13.06 9.06
C ILE A 319 -35.26 13.44 7.61
N SER A 320 -35.88 14.54 7.16
CA SER A 320 -35.63 15.10 5.82
C SER A 320 -34.12 15.31 5.58
N GLN A 321 -33.62 14.87 4.43
CA GLN A 321 -32.24 15.11 4.01
C GLN A 321 -31.90 16.61 3.98
N ASP A 322 -32.89 17.49 3.83
CA ASP A 322 -32.69 18.93 3.89
C ASP A 322 -32.40 19.43 5.31
N VAL A 323 -32.96 18.77 6.34
CA VAL A 323 -32.65 19.05 7.75
C VAL A 323 -31.24 18.56 8.09
N LEU A 324 -30.84 17.38 7.60
CA LEU A 324 -29.48 16.86 7.73
C LEU A 324 -28.46 17.74 7.01
N ARG A 325 -28.73 18.14 5.75
CA ARG A 325 -27.89 19.04 4.96
C ARG A 325 -27.81 20.43 5.59
N SER A 326 -28.90 20.95 6.15
CA SER A 326 -28.91 22.24 6.86
C SER A 326 -28.07 22.19 8.14
N ASN A 327 -28.16 21.09 8.89
CA ASN A 327 -27.34 20.86 10.09
C ASN A 327 -25.85 20.66 9.75
N LEU A 328 -25.54 19.96 8.65
CA LEU A 328 -24.17 19.82 8.14
C LEU A 328 -23.61 21.14 7.63
N LYS A 329 -24.39 21.93 6.88
CA LYS A 329 -24.02 23.29 6.46
C LYS A 329 -23.77 24.20 7.67
N ARG A 330 -24.59 24.11 8.72
CA ARG A 330 -24.40 24.85 9.97
C ARG A 330 -23.11 24.46 10.68
N ARG A 331 -22.84 23.15 10.85
CA ARG A 331 -21.58 22.64 11.45
C ARG A 331 -20.35 23.03 10.63
N TYR A 332 -20.42 22.91 9.30
CA TYR A 332 -19.35 23.32 8.40
C TYR A 332 -19.04 24.81 8.49
N ARG A 333 -20.07 25.67 8.57
CA ARG A 333 -19.89 27.12 8.72
C ARG A 333 -19.33 27.53 10.08
N LEU A 334 -19.76 26.88 11.17
CA LEU A 334 -19.19 27.10 12.51
C LEU A 334 -17.71 26.69 12.55
N HIS A 335 -17.37 25.55 11.94
CA HIS A 335 -16.00 25.09 11.80
C HIS A 335 -15.15 26.04 10.92
N TYR A 336 -15.71 26.52 9.81
CA TYR A 336 -15.07 27.49 8.93
C TYR A 336 -14.82 28.83 9.62
N ASN A 337 -15.78 29.36 10.39
CA ASN A 337 -15.62 30.60 11.15
C ASN A 337 -14.58 30.47 12.27
N LYS A 338 -14.54 29.31 12.94
CA LYS A 338 -13.49 28.97 13.91
C LYS A 338 -12.10 28.96 13.25
N LEU A 339 -11.97 28.37 12.06
CA LEU A 339 -10.72 28.36 11.29
C LEU A 339 -10.35 29.75 10.73
N ALA A 340 -11.31 30.52 10.23
CA ALA A 340 -11.09 31.84 9.65
C ALA A 340 -10.56 32.86 10.67
N ARG A 341 -10.93 32.73 11.95
CA ARG A 341 -10.35 33.51 13.06
C ARG A 341 -8.86 33.24 13.28
N HIS A 342 -8.34 32.11 12.81
CA HIS A 342 -6.92 31.73 12.91
C HIS A 342 -6.16 31.90 11.58
N ILE A 343 -6.80 32.48 10.55
CA ILE A 343 -6.20 32.74 9.24
C ILE A 343 -6.12 34.27 9.04
N PRO A 344 -4.94 34.90 9.24
CA PRO A 344 -4.78 36.36 9.18
C PRO A 344 -5.32 37.00 7.90
N TYR A 345 -5.26 36.29 6.78
CA TYR A 345 -5.73 36.77 5.48
C TYR A 345 -7.27 36.84 5.34
N ALA A 346 -8.02 36.01 6.07
CA ALA A 346 -9.49 36.02 6.04
C ALA A 346 -10.05 37.14 6.94
N PHE A 347 -9.37 37.43 8.05
CA PHE A 347 -9.65 38.54 8.96
C PHE A 347 -9.33 39.90 8.30
N MET A 348 -8.18 40.03 7.65
CA MET A 348 -7.78 41.25 6.93
C MET A 348 -8.68 41.63 5.73
N LYS A 349 -9.54 40.72 5.26
CA LYS A 349 -10.50 40.98 4.18
C LYS A 349 -11.93 41.22 4.66
N GLY A 350 -12.16 41.37 5.96
CA GLY A 350 -13.47 41.69 6.52
C GLY A 350 -14.55 40.62 6.27
N LYS A 351 -14.17 39.35 6.12
CA LYS A 351 -15.11 38.25 5.79
C LYS A 351 -15.63 37.48 7.02
N ALA A 352 -15.48 38.03 8.21
CA ALA A 352 -16.05 37.44 9.43
C ALA A 352 -17.40 38.10 9.74
N TYR A 353 -18.46 37.30 9.78
CA TYR A 353 -19.81 37.75 10.16
C TYR A 353 -19.95 37.73 11.69
N GLU A 354 -20.56 38.75 12.29
CA GLU A 354 -20.97 38.71 13.69
C GLU A 354 -22.22 37.82 13.85
N ILE A 355 -22.16 36.99 14.89
CA ILE A 355 -23.23 36.09 15.31
C ILE A 355 -23.43 36.34 16.80
N ASP A 356 -24.69 36.40 17.23
CA ASP A 356 -25.02 36.59 18.65
C ASP A 356 -24.67 35.35 19.50
N GLU A 357 -24.87 35.44 20.81
CA GLU A 357 -24.60 34.35 21.76
C GLU A 357 -25.45 33.08 21.50
N ALA A 358 -26.53 33.20 20.70
CA ALA A 358 -27.37 32.08 20.27
C ALA A 358 -26.98 31.52 18.88
N GLY A 359 -26.00 32.12 18.19
CA GLY A 359 -25.51 31.72 16.89
C GLY A 359 -26.40 32.15 15.72
N ASN A 360 -27.22 33.19 15.89
CA ASN A 360 -28.03 33.82 14.83
C ASN A 360 -27.27 34.98 14.18
N LEU A 361 -27.53 35.20 12.89
CA LEU A 361 -26.96 36.32 12.13
C LEU A 361 -27.60 37.64 12.57
N LEU A 362 -26.78 38.64 12.91
CA LEU A 362 -27.25 40.02 13.05
C LEU A 362 -27.39 40.61 11.63
N GLU A 363 -28.62 40.71 11.14
CA GLU A 363 -28.90 41.08 9.74
C GLU A 363 -28.73 42.58 9.41
N ASP A 364 -28.45 43.45 10.37
CA ASP A 364 -28.27 44.89 10.13
C ASP A 364 -26.98 45.43 10.77
N THR A 365 -25.88 45.45 10.02
CA THR A 365 -24.82 46.45 10.18
C THR A 365 -24.18 46.75 8.83
N ALA A 366 -24.50 47.94 8.30
CA ALA A 366 -23.91 48.48 7.09
C ALA A 366 -22.42 48.76 7.27
N LEU A 367 -21.65 48.56 6.19
CA LEU A 367 -20.24 48.92 6.08
C LEU A 367 -19.99 50.38 6.49
N VAL A 368 -19.35 50.58 7.64
CA VAL A 368 -18.61 51.81 7.96
C VAL A 368 -17.14 51.45 8.11
N THR A 369 -16.37 51.68 7.04
CA THR A 369 -14.91 51.78 7.14
C THR A 369 -14.55 53.17 7.65
N GLN A 370 -14.21 53.29 8.93
CA GLN A 370 -13.41 54.42 9.44
C GLN A 370 -12.11 53.86 10.03
N ASP A 371 -11.04 54.00 9.25
CA ASP A 371 -9.66 53.91 9.74
C ASP A 371 -9.34 55.18 10.53
N LEU A 372 -9.06 55.05 11.82
CA LEU A 372 -8.38 56.08 12.63
C LEU A 372 -7.14 55.44 13.26
N GLY A 373 -5.98 55.66 12.64
CA GLY A 373 -4.68 55.27 13.19
C GLY A 373 -4.19 56.30 14.19
N TYR A 374 -4.09 55.89 15.45
CA TYR A 374 -3.43 56.63 16.52
C TYR A 374 -2.05 56.02 16.81
N ASP A 375 -1.09 56.84 17.21
CA ASP A 375 0.20 56.36 17.72
C ASP A 375 0.11 55.77 19.14
N ALA A 376 1.24 55.29 19.68
CA ALA A 376 1.30 54.62 20.98
C ALA A 376 0.90 55.50 22.18
N LEU A 377 0.57 56.78 21.98
CA LEU A 377 0.04 57.71 22.98
C LEU A 377 -1.34 58.28 22.62
N GLY A 378 -1.98 57.81 21.55
CA GLY A 378 -3.34 58.20 21.22
C GLY A 378 -3.46 59.47 20.37
N ASN A 379 -2.46 59.82 19.54
CA ASN A 379 -2.56 60.95 18.60
C ASN A 379 -2.63 60.52 17.11
N PRO A 380 -3.43 61.19 16.23
CA PRO A 380 -3.56 60.81 14.82
C PRO A 380 -2.29 61.11 14.01
N ILE A 381 -1.82 60.14 13.21
CA ILE A 381 -0.62 60.27 12.37
C ILE A 381 -1.01 60.70 10.93
N GLU A 382 -0.65 61.92 10.51
CA GLU A 382 -0.74 62.33 9.10
C GLU A 382 0.47 61.80 8.29
N ARG A 383 0.23 61.12 7.17
CA ARG A 383 1.28 60.84 6.17
C ARG A 383 0.90 61.35 4.78
N GLY A 384 1.67 62.33 4.33
CA GLY A 384 1.61 62.96 3.00
C GLY A 384 1.91 62.00 1.85
N GLY A 385 1.22 62.23 0.73
CA GLY A 385 1.16 61.34 -0.41
C GLY A 385 2.39 61.32 -1.32
N ARG A 386 2.56 60.18 -1.99
CA ARG A 386 3.16 60.10 -3.33
C ARG A 386 2.23 59.27 -4.24
N PRO A 387 2.08 59.63 -5.53
CA PRO A 387 1.14 58.98 -6.43
C PRO A 387 1.65 57.62 -6.92
N TRP A 388 0.77 56.63 -6.95
CA TRP A 388 0.99 55.32 -7.58
C TRP A 388 1.08 55.45 -9.12
N PRO A 389 1.98 54.73 -9.81
CA PRO A 389 2.06 54.75 -11.26
C PRO A 389 0.95 53.89 -11.89
N LYS A 390 0.30 54.44 -12.93
CA LYS A 390 -0.77 53.78 -13.69
C LYS A 390 -0.31 52.44 -14.30
N PRO A 391 -1.19 51.42 -14.38
CA PRO A 391 -0.88 50.14 -15.01
C PRO A 391 -0.61 50.32 -16.51
N LYS A 392 0.49 49.73 -16.98
CA LYS A 392 0.81 49.65 -18.42
C LYS A 392 -0.13 48.63 -19.08
N GLY A 393 -0.87 49.07 -20.08
CA GLY A 393 -1.76 48.24 -20.90
C GLY A 393 -1.01 47.11 -21.65
N PRO A 394 -1.75 46.11 -22.17
CA PRO A 394 -1.20 44.92 -22.78
C PRO A 394 -0.45 45.25 -24.08
N LYS A 395 0.81 44.79 -24.17
CA LYS A 395 1.59 44.86 -25.41
C LYS A 395 1.02 43.88 -26.43
N THR A 396 0.51 44.41 -27.53
CA THR A 396 0.09 43.66 -28.72
C THR A 396 1.32 43.10 -29.44
N HIS A 397 1.54 41.79 -29.38
CA HIS A 397 2.44 41.11 -30.31
C HIS A 397 1.66 40.83 -31.60
N SER A 398 2.05 41.48 -32.69
CA SER A 398 1.36 41.39 -33.97
C SER A 398 1.46 39.98 -34.58
N ILE A 399 0.37 39.57 -35.23
CA ILE A 399 0.18 38.29 -35.93
C ILE A 399 1.30 38.03 -36.96
N ALA A 400 1.95 39.10 -37.47
CA ALA A 400 3.07 39.01 -38.40
C ALA A 400 4.28 38.26 -37.83
N ALA A 401 4.62 38.45 -36.55
CA ALA A 401 5.78 37.80 -35.93
C ALA A 401 5.58 36.29 -35.73
N ARG A 402 4.32 35.84 -35.59
CA ARG A 402 3.99 34.40 -35.51
C ARG A 402 4.02 33.73 -36.88
N LYS A 403 3.59 34.45 -37.93
CA LYS A 403 3.64 33.95 -39.32
C LYS A 403 5.09 33.79 -39.80
N GLU A 404 5.97 34.75 -39.53
CA GLU A 404 7.39 34.67 -39.90
C GLU A 404 8.12 33.49 -39.22
N LYS A 405 7.79 33.18 -37.96
CA LYS A 405 8.38 32.05 -37.24
C LYS A 405 7.86 30.69 -37.74
N ALA A 406 6.60 30.62 -38.17
CA ALA A 406 6.03 29.42 -38.80
C ALA A 406 6.65 29.18 -40.19
N ASP A 407 6.83 30.24 -40.98
CA ASP A 407 7.42 30.16 -42.31
C ASP A 407 8.91 29.77 -42.27
N ARG A 408 9.68 30.27 -41.28
CA ARG A 408 11.06 29.80 -41.05
C ARG A 408 11.14 28.32 -40.69
N LYS A 409 10.18 27.82 -39.90
CA LYS A 409 10.12 26.40 -39.50
C LYS A 409 9.70 25.50 -40.66
N ALA A 410 8.76 25.95 -41.50
CA ALA A 410 8.35 25.25 -42.72
C ALA A 410 9.48 25.23 -43.78
N LYS A 411 10.25 26.32 -43.89
CA LYS A 411 11.41 26.40 -44.80
C LYS A 411 12.54 25.45 -44.36
N ALA A 412 12.82 25.35 -43.06
CA ALA A 412 13.81 24.41 -42.52
C ALA A 412 13.40 22.93 -42.72
N ALA A 413 12.11 22.61 -42.63
CA ALA A 413 11.59 21.27 -42.89
C ALA A 413 11.72 20.88 -44.39
N ARG A 414 11.42 21.81 -45.31
CA ARG A 414 11.57 21.58 -46.76
C ARG A 414 13.04 21.41 -47.18
N THR A 415 13.97 22.11 -46.55
CA THR A 415 15.41 21.93 -46.82
C THR A 415 15.93 20.57 -46.37
N LEU A 416 15.31 19.97 -45.33
CA LEU A 416 15.66 18.61 -44.88
C LEU A 416 15.10 17.52 -45.81
N GLU A 417 13.91 17.71 -46.38
CA GLU A 417 13.32 16.77 -47.35
C GLU A 417 14.02 16.80 -48.72
N LEU A 418 14.47 17.96 -49.18
CA LEU A 418 15.20 18.08 -50.46
C LEU A 418 16.62 17.50 -50.42
N ALA A 419 17.21 17.30 -49.23
CA ALA A 419 18.50 16.64 -49.05
C ALA A 419 18.40 15.10 -49.13
N ALA A 420 17.20 14.53 -49.07
CA ALA A 420 16.98 13.09 -49.07
C ALA A 420 16.36 12.60 -50.41
N GLY A 421 17.12 12.72 -51.50
CA GLY A 421 16.71 12.27 -52.84
C GLY A 421 17.30 10.92 -53.26
N LYS A 422 16.42 9.91 -53.38
CA LYS A 422 16.43 8.70 -54.26
C LYS A 422 17.15 7.38 -53.82
N ALA A 423 16.35 6.48 -53.20
CA ALA A 423 15.89 5.12 -53.63
C ALA A 423 16.82 4.10 -54.36
N PRO A 424 16.44 2.80 -54.50
CA PRO A 424 15.82 1.82 -53.57
C PRO A 424 16.49 0.40 -53.63
N LEU A 425 16.27 -0.50 -52.65
CA LEU A 425 16.00 -1.94 -52.89
C LEU A 425 15.81 -2.78 -51.60
N ARG A 426 14.82 -3.68 -51.71
CA ARG A 426 14.40 -4.80 -50.85
C ARG A 426 15.55 -5.65 -50.26
N ARG A 427 15.41 -6.08 -49.00
CA ARG A 427 15.04 -7.46 -48.58
C ARG A 427 15.25 -7.64 -47.07
N SER A 428 14.24 -8.20 -46.41
CA SER A 428 14.33 -8.69 -45.03
C SER A 428 15.37 -9.81 -44.93
N LYS A 429 16.26 -9.72 -43.94
CA LYS A 429 17.03 -10.86 -43.42
C LYS A 429 16.87 -10.95 -41.92
N ARG A 430 15.93 -11.80 -41.53
CA ARG A 430 15.80 -12.42 -40.21
C ARG A 430 17.07 -13.25 -39.99
N LYS A 431 17.95 -12.86 -39.05
CA LYS A 431 19.11 -13.68 -38.66
C LYS A 431 18.63 -14.83 -37.77
N MET A 432 18.55 -16.03 -38.36
CA MET A 432 18.65 -17.29 -37.63
C MET A 432 20.07 -17.39 -37.03
N LYS A 433 20.16 -17.68 -35.74
CA LYS A 433 21.39 -18.20 -35.11
C LYS A 433 21.44 -19.70 -35.39
N THR A 434 22.44 -20.15 -36.14
CA THR A 434 22.86 -21.55 -36.19
C THR A 434 23.78 -21.88 -35.01
N PRO A 435 23.82 -23.14 -34.55
CA PRO A 435 24.66 -23.60 -33.45
C PRO A 435 26.06 -23.96 -33.97
N GLY A 436 27.09 -23.29 -33.45
CA GLY A 436 28.48 -23.70 -33.62
C GLY A 436 28.90 -24.56 -32.43
N GLY A 437 29.08 -25.85 -32.67
CA GLY A 437 29.73 -26.75 -31.72
C GLY A 437 31.22 -26.44 -31.64
N ASN A 438 31.78 -26.56 -30.44
CA ASN A 438 33.17 -26.94 -30.28
C ASN A 438 33.32 -27.74 -28.98
N SER A 439 33.85 -28.94 -29.17
CA SER A 439 34.14 -29.99 -28.21
C SER A 439 35.41 -29.70 -27.41
N GLY A 440 35.35 -29.95 -26.10
CA GLY A 440 36.51 -30.12 -25.22
C GLY A 440 36.05 -30.76 -23.90
N PRO A 441 36.62 -31.90 -23.47
CA PRO A 441 36.08 -32.68 -22.36
C PRO A 441 36.59 -32.13 -21.03
N VAL A 442 35.67 -31.78 -20.13
CA VAL A 442 35.99 -31.58 -18.71
C VAL A 442 35.31 -32.71 -17.94
N ASN A 443 36.13 -33.64 -17.44
CA ASN A 443 35.74 -34.63 -16.46
C ASN A 443 35.27 -33.92 -15.18
N ILE A 444 33.99 -34.00 -14.86
CA ILE A 444 33.47 -33.70 -13.53
C ILE A 444 32.89 -35.00 -12.97
N SER A 445 33.62 -35.56 -12.01
CA SER A 445 33.17 -36.65 -11.14
C SER A 445 31.95 -36.17 -10.35
N LEU A 446 30.81 -36.84 -10.54
CA LEU A 446 29.62 -36.70 -9.70
C LEU A 446 29.82 -37.59 -8.47
N ASN A 447 30.26 -37.00 -7.36
CA ASN A 447 30.12 -37.60 -6.04
C ASN A 447 28.67 -37.43 -5.58
N HIS A 448 27.90 -38.52 -5.59
CA HIS A 448 26.65 -38.63 -4.86
C HIS A 448 26.95 -38.57 -3.35
N LYS A 449 26.54 -37.50 -2.67
CA LYS A 449 26.38 -37.50 -1.22
C LYS A 449 24.98 -38.02 -0.90
N HIS A 450 24.93 -39.17 -0.23
CA HIS A 450 23.74 -39.66 0.46
C HIS A 450 23.42 -38.71 1.63
N GLU A 451 22.18 -38.24 1.72
CA GLU A 451 21.63 -37.62 2.94
C GLU A 451 21.25 -38.73 3.93
N PRO A 452 21.58 -38.61 5.23
CA PRO A 452 21.08 -39.52 6.24
C PRO A 452 19.65 -39.14 6.64
N GLY A 453 18.72 -40.09 6.53
CA GLY A 453 17.37 -39.95 7.07
C GLY A 453 17.41 -39.91 8.61
N ALA A 454 17.00 -38.78 9.19
CA ALA A 454 16.88 -38.62 10.63
C ALA A 454 15.39 -38.74 11.02
N ILE A 455 15.10 -39.79 11.79
CA ILE A 455 13.80 -40.09 12.40
C ILE A 455 13.65 -39.19 13.63
N TRP A 456 12.59 -38.37 13.68
CA TRP A 456 12.28 -37.52 14.84
C TRP A 456 10.90 -37.87 15.38
N ALA A 457 10.87 -38.76 16.37
CA ALA A 457 9.71 -38.94 17.24
C ALA A 457 9.98 -38.19 18.55
N THR A 458 9.17 -37.20 18.88
CA THR A 458 9.12 -36.66 20.24
C THR A 458 8.51 -37.71 21.18
N PRO A 459 8.93 -37.81 22.46
CA PRO A 459 8.47 -38.84 23.39
C PRO A 459 6.95 -38.94 23.58
N ALA A 460 6.21 -37.87 23.26
CA ALA A 460 4.75 -37.83 23.32
C ALA A 460 4.07 -38.74 22.27
N TYR A 461 4.69 -38.99 21.11
CA TYR A 461 4.08 -39.78 20.03
C TYR A 461 4.13 -41.28 20.26
N SER A 462 5.20 -41.77 20.91
CA SER A 462 5.32 -43.18 21.29
C SER A 462 4.21 -43.58 22.29
N ALA A 463 3.85 -42.67 23.20
CA ALA A 463 2.80 -42.90 24.19
C ALA A 463 1.39 -42.92 23.57
N LEU A 464 1.09 -42.02 22.63
CA LEU A 464 -0.21 -41.98 21.94
C LEU A 464 -0.39 -43.16 20.96
N GLY A 465 0.68 -43.52 20.24
CA GLY A 465 0.70 -44.69 19.34
C GLY A 465 0.50 -46.01 20.09
N ASN A 466 1.13 -46.16 21.25
CA ASN A 466 0.98 -47.35 22.10
C ASN A 466 -0.42 -47.42 22.77
N ALA A 467 -1.02 -46.28 23.13
CA ALA A 467 -2.36 -46.23 23.71
C ALA A 467 -3.47 -46.59 22.71
N LEU A 468 -3.32 -46.22 21.43
CA LEU A 468 -4.27 -46.56 20.37
C LEU A 468 -4.20 -48.02 19.91
N SER A 469 -3.08 -48.71 20.18
CA SER A 469 -2.93 -50.15 19.89
C SER A 469 -3.49 -51.08 20.97
N SER A 470 -3.95 -50.56 22.12
CA SER A 470 -4.46 -51.37 23.23
C SER A 470 -5.77 -50.86 23.82
N SER A 471 -6.92 -51.10 23.17
CA SER A 471 -8.20 -51.18 23.89
C SER A 471 -9.33 -51.75 23.03
N GLU A 472 -10.09 -52.70 23.61
CA GLU A 472 -11.36 -53.20 23.11
C GLU A 472 -12.43 -52.10 23.00
N PRO A 473 -13.41 -52.23 22.09
CA PRO A 473 -14.41 -51.19 21.84
C PRO A 473 -15.51 -51.19 22.92
N GLY A 474 -15.40 -50.31 23.90
CA GLY A 474 -16.50 -50.00 24.82
C GLY A 474 -16.10 -49.06 25.96
N GLN A 475 -16.60 -47.82 25.90
CA GLN A 475 -16.48 -46.72 26.87
C GLN A 475 -15.24 -45.80 26.74
N LEU A 476 -15.40 -44.71 25.98
CA LEU A 476 -14.59 -43.50 26.09
C LEU A 476 -15.46 -42.36 26.65
N GLY A 477 -15.41 -42.21 27.98
CA GLY A 477 -15.75 -40.95 28.66
C GLY A 477 -14.50 -40.06 28.74
N ALA A 478 -14.70 -38.74 28.72
CA ALA A 478 -13.63 -37.74 28.71
C ALA A 478 -12.58 -37.96 29.81
N VAL A 479 -11.31 -38.05 29.41
CA VAL A 479 -10.15 -38.11 30.33
C VAL A 479 -9.48 -36.73 30.34
N PRO A 480 -9.36 -36.05 31.49
CA PRO A 480 -8.55 -34.85 31.61
C PRO A 480 -7.06 -35.22 31.75
N PHE A 481 -6.19 -34.54 31.01
CA PHE A 481 -4.74 -34.62 31.19
C PHE A 481 -4.36 -33.98 32.53
N ASN A 482 -3.86 -34.78 33.48
CA ASN A 482 -3.28 -34.26 34.71
C ASN A 482 -1.88 -34.84 34.85
N ALA A 483 -0.86 -33.97 34.80
CA ALA A 483 0.54 -34.34 34.91
C ALA A 483 1.00 -34.10 36.36
N SER A 484 1.01 -35.16 37.18
CA SER A 484 1.74 -35.17 38.44
C SER A 484 2.01 -36.62 38.87
N ALA A 485 3.25 -36.84 39.32
CA ALA A 485 3.83 -38.04 39.93
C ALA A 485 4.41 -39.10 38.97
N VAL A 486 5.74 -39.12 38.84
CA VAL A 486 6.57 -40.32 39.11
C VAL A 486 7.92 -39.86 39.67
N SER A 487 8.25 -40.40 40.85
CA SER A 487 9.51 -40.30 41.57
C SER A 487 10.57 -41.29 41.05
N ASP A 488 11.84 -40.95 41.29
CA ASP A 488 13.07 -41.78 41.22
C ASP A 488 12.88 -43.31 41.28
N PRO A 489 13.69 -44.09 40.53
CA PRO A 489 14.98 -44.51 41.11
C PRO A 489 16.16 -44.71 40.13
N THR A 490 17.37 -44.52 40.67
CA THR A 490 18.62 -45.13 40.20
C THR A 490 18.62 -46.65 40.45
N PRO A 491 19.28 -47.48 39.61
CA PRO A 491 20.55 -48.07 40.10
C PRO A 491 21.62 -48.28 39.01
N MET A 492 22.75 -48.83 39.47
CA MET A 492 24.12 -48.74 38.98
C MET A 492 24.51 -49.65 37.78
N LEU A 493 25.57 -49.18 37.09
CA LEU A 493 26.74 -49.87 36.49
C LEU A 493 26.54 -51.15 35.66
N GLU A 494 27.05 -51.13 34.41
CA GLU A 494 28.22 -51.93 34.01
C GLU A 494 28.78 -51.46 32.65
N ASP A 495 30.12 -51.45 32.58
CA ASP A 495 30.96 -51.08 31.43
C ASP A 495 30.73 -52.00 30.22
N VAL A 496 30.55 -51.42 29.03
CA VAL A 496 30.90 -52.05 27.75
C VAL A 496 31.45 -51.01 26.79
N ASP A 497 32.59 -51.38 26.20
CA ASP A 497 33.51 -50.62 25.38
C ASP A 497 32.94 -49.80 24.21
N ASP A 498 33.65 -48.69 24.00
CA ASP A 498 33.71 -47.77 22.85
C ASP A 498 33.46 -48.41 21.46
N PRO A 499 32.59 -47.81 20.63
CA PRO A 499 33.14 -47.21 19.41
C PRO A 499 32.45 -45.87 19.05
N MET A 500 32.98 -44.78 19.60
CA MET A 500 32.77 -43.39 19.19
C MET A 500 33.90 -42.99 18.23
N GLU A 501 33.79 -43.42 16.97
CA GLU A 501 34.66 -42.90 15.91
C GLU A 501 33.92 -42.68 14.59
N PHE A 502 32.72 -42.10 14.60
CA PHE A 502 32.09 -41.52 13.40
C PHE A 502 31.03 -40.48 13.76
N LEU A 503 31.41 -39.32 14.34
CA LEU A 503 30.59 -38.09 14.38
C LEU A 503 31.39 -36.86 14.89
N ASN A 504 32.64 -36.68 14.45
CA ASN A 504 33.39 -35.44 14.68
C ASN A 504 33.66 -34.72 13.35
N ALA A 505 32.59 -34.24 12.73
CA ALA A 505 32.67 -33.04 11.92
C ALA A 505 32.16 -31.89 12.79
N THR A 506 33.06 -31.26 13.54
CA THR A 506 32.81 -29.97 14.20
C THR A 506 32.50 -28.94 13.12
N VAL A 507 31.21 -28.83 12.77
CA VAL A 507 30.67 -27.60 12.19
C VAL A 507 30.71 -26.59 13.33
N GLU A 508 31.58 -25.59 13.24
CA GLU A 508 31.57 -24.47 14.18
C GLU A 508 30.13 -23.94 14.27
N PRO A 509 29.55 -23.79 15.48
CA PRO A 509 28.19 -23.29 15.60
C PRO A 509 28.15 -21.88 14.99
N GLU A 510 27.43 -21.73 13.86
CA GLU A 510 27.07 -20.39 13.39
C GLU A 510 26.42 -19.65 14.57
N PRO A 511 26.85 -18.42 14.88
CA PRO A 511 26.38 -17.73 16.07
C PRO A 511 24.85 -17.62 16.02
N SER A 512 24.19 -18.15 17.05
CA SER A 512 22.73 -18.11 17.29
C SER A 512 22.13 -16.69 17.31
N HIS A 513 22.98 -15.67 17.16
CA HIS A 513 22.73 -14.26 17.40
C HIS A 513 21.95 -13.56 16.28
N ASN A 514 21.43 -14.26 15.27
CA ASN A 514 20.83 -13.62 14.08
C ASN A 514 19.32 -13.87 13.88
N ILE A 515 18.66 -14.60 14.78
CA ILE A 515 17.19 -14.75 14.73
C ILE A 515 16.57 -13.55 15.46
N LYS A 516 15.91 -12.66 14.70
CA LYS A 516 15.34 -11.41 15.22
C LYS A 516 14.35 -11.66 16.37
N PHE A 517 13.50 -12.67 16.24
CA PHE A 517 12.58 -13.09 17.31
C PHE A 517 13.31 -13.43 18.62
N ILE A 518 14.42 -14.19 18.58
CA ILE A 518 15.18 -14.56 19.79
C ILE A 518 15.78 -13.32 20.46
N GLN A 519 16.24 -12.34 19.67
CA GLN A 519 16.73 -11.06 20.22
C GLN A 519 15.63 -10.25 20.90
N GLN A 520 14.36 -10.42 20.50
CA GLN A 520 13.22 -9.74 21.11
C GLN A 520 12.81 -10.40 22.44
N LEU A 521 13.17 -11.67 22.69
CA LEU A 521 12.91 -12.36 23.95
C LEU A 521 13.91 -11.99 25.04
N SER A 522 14.17 -10.70 25.21
CA SER A 522 14.99 -10.18 26.29
C SER A 522 14.19 -10.11 27.60
N LEU A 523 14.89 -10.14 28.73
CA LEU A 523 14.30 -9.95 30.06
C LEU A 523 13.45 -8.67 30.13
N GLU A 524 13.90 -7.56 29.52
CA GLU A 524 13.17 -6.27 29.51
C GLU A 524 11.80 -6.38 28.83
N VAL A 525 11.73 -7.09 27.69
CA VAL A 525 10.47 -7.30 26.97
C VAL A 525 9.52 -8.18 27.77
N ILE A 526 10.03 -9.27 28.37
CA ILE A 526 9.23 -10.16 29.22
C ILE A 526 8.73 -9.43 30.46
N MET A 527 9.55 -8.58 31.09
CA MET A 527 9.14 -7.73 32.21
C MET A 527 8.06 -6.72 31.81
N THR A 528 8.12 -6.17 30.59
CA THR A 528 7.10 -5.24 30.07
C THR A 528 5.75 -5.95 29.89
N ASP A 529 5.75 -7.14 29.27
CA ASP A 529 4.55 -7.97 29.13
C ASP A 529 4.01 -8.41 30.51
N PHE A 530 4.90 -8.79 31.44
CA PHE A 530 4.54 -9.13 32.82
C PHE A 530 3.87 -7.96 33.56
N SER A 531 4.46 -6.76 33.52
CA SER A 531 3.87 -5.55 34.14
C SER A 531 2.49 -5.27 33.56
N THR A 532 2.33 -5.39 32.24
CA THR A 532 1.04 -5.16 31.57
C THR A 532 -0.02 -6.15 32.05
N VAL A 533 0.34 -7.43 32.22
CA VAL A 533 -0.54 -8.49 32.74
C VAL A 533 -0.89 -8.26 34.22
N VAL A 534 0.07 -7.83 35.04
CA VAL A 534 -0.14 -7.49 36.45
C VAL A 534 -1.07 -6.28 36.60
N ASP A 535 -0.83 -5.21 35.84
CA ASP A 535 -1.65 -3.99 35.87
C ASP A 535 -3.09 -4.29 35.43
N ALA A 536 -3.26 -5.12 34.41
CA ALA A 536 -4.58 -5.57 33.95
C ALA A 536 -5.28 -6.42 35.03
N SER A 537 -4.55 -7.33 35.69
CA SER A 537 -5.08 -8.15 36.78
C SER A 537 -5.55 -7.28 37.97
N GLN A 538 -4.75 -6.28 38.36
CA GLN A 538 -5.12 -5.32 39.41
C GLN A 538 -6.37 -4.51 39.03
N CYS A 539 -6.42 -3.97 37.80
CA CYS A 539 -7.60 -3.25 37.31
C CYS A 539 -8.87 -4.09 37.36
N LEU A 540 -8.77 -5.39 37.02
CA LEU A 540 -9.90 -6.31 37.14
C LEU A 540 -10.30 -6.52 38.60
N ALA A 541 -9.34 -6.71 39.50
CA ALA A 541 -9.59 -6.96 40.92
C ALA A 541 -10.30 -5.80 41.64
N GLU A 542 -10.06 -4.56 41.19
CA GLU A 542 -10.66 -3.36 41.79
C GLU A 542 -12.08 -3.04 41.27
N SER A 543 -12.53 -3.70 40.19
CA SER A 543 -13.79 -3.37 39.54
C SER A 543 -15.00 -4.12 40.11
N ASN A 544 -16.09 -3.37 40.36
CA ASN A 544 -17.41 -3.90 40.71
C ASN A 544 -18.33 -3.78 39.50
N PHE A 545 -18.02 -4.56 38.45
CA PHE A 545 -18.60 -4.35 37.12
C PHE A 545 -20.15 -4.42 37.11
N LEU A 546 -20.81 -3.30 36.81
CA LEU A 546 -22.25 -3.19 36.55
C LEU A 546 -22.50 -2.44 35.23
N LYS A 547 -23.51 -2.91 34.47
CA LYS A 547 -23.82 -2.59 33.06
C LYS A 547 -23.78 -1.09 32.65
N ARG A 548 -23.32 -0.89 31.40
CA ARG A 548 -23.40 0.28 30.47
C ARG A 548 -23.84 1.61 31.06
N SER A 549 -22.96 2.59 30.91
CA SER A 549 -22.94 3.78 31.73
C SER A 549 -23.32 5.03 30.92
N VAL A 550 -24.22 5.84 31.49
CA VAL A 550 -24.79 7.06 30.89
C VAL A 550 -24.10 8.31 31.45
N HIS A 551 -23.38 8.21 32.57
CA HIS A 551 -22.88 9.39 33.28
C HIS A 551 -21.65 10.02 32.64
N LEU A 552 -20.82 9.29 31.90
CA LEU A 552 -19.68 9.86 31.16
C LEU A 552 -20.15 10.87 30.11
N GLU A 553 -21.17 10.53 29.32
CA GLU A 553 -21.75 11.43 28.32
C GLU A 553 -22.42 12.65 28.98
N LEU A 554 -23.16 12.42 30.06
CA LEU A 554 -23.79 13.50 30.84
C LEU A 554 -22.77 14.42 31.52
N ALA A 555 -21.64 13.88 32.01
CA ALA A 555 -20.56 14.66 32.60
C ALA A 555 -19.90 15.57 31.56
N ILE A 556 -19.60 15.04 30.36
CA ILE A 556 -19.03 15.83 29.27
C ILE A 556 -20.00 16.93 28.82
N ALA A 557 -21.28 16.59 28.66
CA ALA A 557 -22.30 17.58 28.30
C ALA A 557 -22.48 18.65 29.40
N GLY A 558 -22.50 18.24 30.67
CA GLY A 558 -22.59 19.13 31.82
C GLY A 558 -21.41 20.09 31.94
N MET A 559 -20.18 19.60 31.78
CA MET A 559 -18.97 20.46 31.80
C MET A 559 -18.97 21.53 30.70
N VAL A 560 -19.61 21.26 29.56
CA VAL A 560 -19.70 22.22 28.45
C VAL A 560 -20.84 23.22 28.67
N ASN A 561 -21.98 22.77 29.19
CA ASN A 561 -23.19 23.58 29.26
C ASN A 561 -23.36 24.31 30.61
N ASP A 562 -23.00 23.68 31.72
CA ASP A 562 -23.12 24.24 33.07
C ASP A 562 -22.07 23.62 34.04
N PRO A 563 -20.79 24.02 33.91
CA PRO A 563 -19.67 23.38 34.61
C PRO A 563 -19.69 23.52 36.14
N ILE A 564 -20.50 24.44 36.69
CA ILE A 564 -20.58 24.70 38.13
C ILE A 564 -21.85 24.12 38.77
N SER A 565 -22.74 23.51 37.99
CA SER A 565 -23.94 22.88 38.52
C SER A 565 -23.62 21.69 39.42
N VAL A 566 -24.41 21.54 40.48
CA VAL A 566 -24.36 20.37 41.38
C VAL A 566 -24.57 19.07 40.59
N GLU A 567 -25.44 19.09 39.58
CA GLU A 567 -25.71 17.95 38.69
C GLU A 567 -24.47 17.56 37.87
N THR A 568 -23.75 18.53 37.29
CA THR A 568 -22.49 18.26 36.59
C THR A 568 -21.43 17.69 37.54
N CYS A 569 -21.30 18.23 38.76
CA CYS A 569 -20.39 17.68 39.77
C CYS A 569 -20.73 16.22 40.14
N LEU A 570 -22.02 15.89 40.27
CA LEU A 570 -22.47 14.51 40.51
C LEU A 570 -22.14 13.59 39.32
N HIS A 571 -22.40 14.04 38.09
CA HIS A 571 -22.04 13.27 36.90
C HIS A 571 -20.53 13.06 36.75
N ILE A 572 -19.70 14.06 37.07
CA ILE A 572 -18.23 13.91 37.10
C ILE A 572 -17.82 12.85 38.13
N SER A 573 -18.40 12.89 39.34
CA SER A 573 -18.10 11.90 40.37
C SER A 573 -18.46 10.48 39.92
N HIS A 574 -19.60 10.30 39.26
CA HIS A 574 -20.00 9.00 38.70
C HIS A 574 -19.12 8.59 37.52
N ALA A 575 -18.77 9.53 36.64
CA ALA A 575 -17.90 9.29 35.49
C ALA A 575 -16.52 8.77 35.92
N TRP A 576 -15.97 9.20 37.06
CA TRP A 576 -14.73 8.64 37.58
C TRP A 576 -14.82 7.17 37.98
N THR A 577 -15.97 6.72 38.51
CA THR A 577 -16.22 5.29 38.76
C THR A 577 -16.32 4.55 37.43
N GLU A 578 -17.05 5.11 36.46
CA GLU A 578 -17.23 4.52 35.13
C GLU A 578 -15.90 4.40 34.35
N ILE A 579 -14.99 5.38 34.48
CA ILE A 579 -13.65 5.30 33.89
C ILE A 579 -12.87 4.11 34.44
N ARG A 580 -12.98 3.81 35.74
CA ARG A 580 -12.35 2.61 36.33
C ARG A 580 -12.96 1.33 35.76
N ASP A 581 -14.28 1.28 35.58
CA ASP A 581 -14.96 0.15 34.95
C ASP A 581 -14.52 -0.03 33.48
N LEU A 582 -14.27 1.06 32.76
CA LEU A 582 -13.71 1.01 31.39
C LEU A 582 -12.26 0.51 31.38
N HIS A 583 -11.44 0.88 32.36
CA HIS A 583 -10.09 0.30 32.52
C HIS A 583 -10.15 -1.21 32.79
N ALA A 584 -11.10 -1.66 33.62
CA ALA A 584 -11.33 -3.08 33.87
C ALA A 584 -11.80 -3.81 32.60
N LEU A 585 -12.72 -3.23 31.81
CA LEU A 585 -13.13 -3.80 30.52
C LEU A 585 -11.96 -3.91 29.53
N ASN A 586 -11.09 -2.90 29.51
CA ASN A 586 -9.87 -2.94 28.70
C ASN A 586 -8.92 -4.05 29.17
N ALA A 587 -8.78 -4.25 30.48
CA ALA A 587 -8.02 -5.36 31.05
C ALA A 587 -8.63 -6.72 30.71
N GLU A 588 -9.95 -6.89 30.78
CA GLU A 588 -10.66 -8.11 30.35
C GLU A 588 -10.41 -8.40 28.87
N THR A 589 -10.47 -7.36 28.04
CA THR A 589 -10.21 -7.44 26.60
C THR A 589 -8.77 -7.87 26.33
N LEU A 590 -7.80 -7.38 27.09
CA LEU A 590 -6.39 -7.78 26.99
C LEU A 590 -6.21 -9.27 27.28
N PHE A 591 -6.77 -9.78 28.38
CA PHE A 591 -6.69 -11.20 28.73
C PHE A 591 -7.36 -12.09 27.69
N THR A 592 -8.57 -11.72 27.27
CA THR A 592 -9.31 -12.42 26.22
C THR A 592 -8.48 -12.48 24.93
N LEU A 593 -7.90 -11.36 24.51
CA LEU A 593 -7.05 -11.29 23.32
C LEU A 593 -5.81 -12.20 23.42
N LYS A 594 -5.12 -12.23 24.58
CA LYS A 594 -3.96 -13.11 24.77
C LYS A 594 -4.37 -14.59 24.73
N LEU A 595 -5.51 -14.96 25.32
CA LEU A 595 -6.07 -16.33 25.25
C LEU A 595 -6.47 -16.73 23.83
N GLU A 596 -7.14 -15.84 23.08
CA GLU A 596 -7.52 -16.09 21.69
C GLU A 596 -6.29 -16.28 20.80
N ARG A 597 -5.27 -15.42 20.95
CA ARG A 597 -4.01 -15.54 20.22
C ARG A 597 -3.30 -16.86 20.53
N GLN A 598 -3.21 -17.25 21.80
CA GLN A 598 -2.65 -18.52 22.21
C GLN A 598 -3.43 -19.68 21.56
N SER A 599 -4.76 -19.66 21.61
CA SER A 599 -5.63 -20.69 21.04
C SER A 599 -5.44 -20.84 19.53
N ILE A 600 -5.32 -19.73 18.79
CA ILE A 600 -5.01 -19.76 17.35
C ILE A 600 -3.65 -20.41 17.11
N MET A 601 -2.60 -19.97 17.79
CA MET A 601 -1.25 -20.51 17.63
C MET A 601 -1.19 -22.01 17.96
N GLN A 602 -1.81 -22.43 19.06
CA GLN A 602 -1.87 -23.84 19.48
C GLN A 602 -2.68 -24.69 18.49
N THR A 603 -3.81 -24.20 18.01
CA THR A 603 -4.67 -24.93 17.06
C THR A 603 -3.96 -25.12 15.72
N THR A 604 -3.31 -24.06 15.20
CA THR A 604 -2.48 -24.17 13.99
C THR A 604 -1.37 -25.20 14.18
N CYS A 605 -0.66 -25.16 15.31
CA CYS A 605 0.37 -26.14 15.63
C CYS A 605 -0.19 -27.56 15.69
N ALA A 606 -1.29 -27.78 16.41
CA ALA A 606 -1.90 -29.10 16.59
C ALA A 606 -2.40 -29.70 15.28
N PHE A 607 -3.04 -28.91 14.41
CA PHE A 607 -3.57 -29.38 13.14
C PHE A 607 -2.46 -29.81 12.17
N TRP A 608 -1.41 -29.01 12.02
CA TRP A 608 -0.26 -29.38 11.20
C TRP A 608 0.50 -30.56 11.79
N THR A 609 0.65 -30.61 13.11
CA THR A 609 1.31 -31.73 13.77
C THR A 609 0.53 -33.04 13.61
N TRP A 610 -0.80 -33.00 13.65
CA TRP A 610 -1.64 -34.15 13.32
C TRP A 610 -1.44 -34.59 11.87
N LEU A 611 -1.41 -33.63 10.93
CA LEU A 611 -1.26 -33.91 9.51
C LEU A 611 0.14 -34.48 9.18
N ASP A 612 1.22 -33.79 9.53
CA ASP A 612 2.58 -34.19 9.18
C ASP A 612 3.11 -35.34 10.06
N GLY A 613 2.73 -35.35 11.34
CA GLY A 613 3.18 -36.35 12.30
C GLY A 613 2.32 -37.62 12.22
N LEU A 614 1.06 -37.54 12.64
CA LEU A 614 0.21 -38.73 12.71
C LEU A 614 -0.12 -39.30 11.32
N CYS A 615 -0.62 -38.48 10.39
CA CYS A 615 -0.89 -38.98 9.04
C CYS A 615 0.41 -39.36 8.32
N GLY A 616 1.50 -38.61 8.51
CA GLY A 616 2.83 -38.95 8.01
C GLY A 616 3.31 -40.35 8.43
N ASN A 617 3.16 -40.71 9.70
CA ASN A 617 3.52 -42.05 10.19
C ASN A 617 2.66 -43.15 9.58
N ILE A 618 1.34 -42.91 9.42
CA ILE A 618 0.44 -43.85 8.75
C ILE A 618 0.86 -44.07 7.29
N ILE A 619 1.21 -42.99 6.59
CA ILE A 619 1.71 -43.02 5.21
C ILE A 619 3.00 -43.85 5.13
N GLU A 620 3.98 -43.59 6.00
CA GLU A 620 5.26 -44.32 6.01
C GLU A 620 5.07 -45.82 6.28
N HIS A 621 4.21 -46.17 7.23
CA HIS A 621 3.84 -47.57 7.48
C HIS A 621 3.16 -48.20 6.25
N ALA A 622 2.30 -47.46 5.54
CA ALA A 622 1.65 -47.94 4.33
C ALA A 622 2.61 -48.15 3.15
N LEU A 623 3.76 -47.45 3.14
CA LEU A 623 4.79 -47.52 2.11
C LEU A 623 5.89 -48.56 2.40
N THR A 624 5.99 -49.07 3.64
CA THR A 624 7.05 -50.00 4.03
C THR A 624 6.83 -51.40 3.41
N PRO A 625 7.71 -51.90 2.52
CA PRO A 625 7.49 -53.15 1.76
C PRO A 625 7.51 -54.45 2.59
N SER A 626 7.84 -54.37 3.88
CA SER A 626 8.25 -55.51 4.71
C SER A 626 7.11 -56.28 5.40
N LEU A 627 5.87 -55.83 5.33
CA LEU A 627 4.72 -56.59 5.84
C LEU A 627 4.17 -57.47 4.72
N VAL A 628 4.95 -58.50 4.37
CA VAL A 628 4.73 -59.43 3.24
C VAL A 628 3.46 -60.29 3.38
N ASP A 629 2.78 -60.24 4.52
CA ASP A 629 1.38 -60.69 4.64
C ASP A 629 0.65 -59.71 5.56
N PRO A 630 -0.10 -58.71 5.04
CA PRO A 630 -0.91 -57.88 5.91
C PRO A 630 -1.96 -58.78 6.59
N PRO A 631 -2.01 -58.86 7.94
CA PRO A 631 -3.17 -59.43 8.60
C PRO A 631 -4.43 -58.71 8.11
N ILE A 632 -5.56 -59.43 8.10
CA ILE A 632 -6.88 -59.05 7.54
C ILE A 632 -7.54 -57.87 8.29
N LEU A 633 -6.75 -56.95 8.84
CA LEU A 633 -7.23 -55.71 9.43
C LEU A 633 -7.72 -54.79 8.29
N PRO A 634 -8.91 -54.17 8.42
CA PRO A 634 -9.41 -53.22 7.45
C PRO A 634 -8.39 -52.10 7.32
N MET A 635 -7.82 -51.92 6.13
CA MET A 635 -6.95 -50.78 5.87
C MET A 635 -7.70 -49.48 6.13
N ASP A 636 -7.10 -48.58 6.89
CA ASP A 636 -7.61 -47.23 7.06
C ASP A 636 -7.61 -46.49 5.71
N TRP A 637 -8.43 -45.45 5.63
CA TRP A 637 -8.64 -44.72 4.39
C TRP A 637 -7.39 -43.93 3.94
N ILE A 638 -6.51 -43.53 4.86
CA ILE A 638 -5.25 -42.84 4.55
C ILE A 638 -4.26 -43.82 3.92
N SER A 639 -4.17 -45.06 4.43
CA SER A 639 -3.38 -46.13 3.81
C SER A 639 -3.87 -46.47 2.40
N ARG A 640 -5.19 -46.50 2.18
CA ARG A 640 -5.78 -46.67 0.82
C ARG A 640 -5.39 -45.52 -0.11
N LEU A 641 -5.53 -44.28 0.36
CA LEU A 641 -5.12 -43.09 -0.39
C LEU A 641 -3.63 -43.14 -0.73
N THR A 642 -2.78 -43.50 0.23
CA THR A 642 -1.33 -43.58 0.08
C THR A 642 -0.94 -44.55 -1.03
N ARG A 643 -1.48 -45.78 -1.01
CA ARG A 643 -1.22 -46.76 -2.07
C ARG A 643 -1.73 -46.28 -3.42
N HIS A 644 -2.87 -45.59 -3.46
CA HIS A 644 -3.40 -45.04 -4.70
C HIS A 644 -2.52 -43.93 -5.26
N VAL A 645 -2.09 -42.97 -4.44
CA VAL A 645 -1.15 -41.90 -4.85
C VAL A 645 0.19 -42.50 -5.29
N HIS A 646 0.71 -43.50 -4.57
CA HIS A 646 1.91 -44.25 -4.98
C HIS A 646 1.74 -44.85 -6.38
N MET A 647 0.63 -45.54 -6.63
CA MET A 647 0.33 -46.08 -7.96
C MET A 647 0.22 -44.98 -9.00
N LEU A 648 -0.46 -43.86 -8.71
CA LEU A 648 -0.59 -42.74 -9.64
C LEU A 648 0.75 -42.11 -10.00
N LEU A 649 1.67 -42.00 -9.03
CA LEU A 649 3.02 -41.50 -9.28
C LEU A 649 3.86 -42.49 -10.10
N GLN A 650 3.62 -43.80 -9.97
CA GLN A 650 4.27 -44.83 -10.78
C GLN A 650 3.68 -44.94 -12.19
N THR A 651 2.36 -44.78 -12.35
CA THR A 651 1.68 -44.92 -13.63
C THR A 651 1.62 -43.59 -14.37
N ARG A 652 2.32 -43.49 -15.51
CA ARG A 652 2.23 -42.31 -16.38
C ARG A 652 0.80 -42.16 -16.90
N GLY A 653 0.15 -41.04 -16.61
CA GLY A 653 -1.23 -40.81 -17.00
C GLY A 653 -1.62 -39.33 -17.11
N PRO A 654 -2.76 -39.03 -17.76
CA PRO A 654 -3.37 -37.70 -17.71
C PRO A 654 -3.71 -37.32 -16.25
N PRO A 655 -3.92 -36.02 -15.97
CA PRO A 655 -4.37 -35.58 -14.65
C PRO A 655 -5.60 -36.40 -14.21
N ARG A 656 -5.65 -36.77 -12.94
CA ARG A 656 -6.78 -37.52 -12.37
C ARG A 656 -7.37 -36.76 -11.21
N GLU A 657 -8.67 -36.89 -11.05
CA GLU A 657 -9.37 -36.36 -9.89
C GLU A 657 -9.41 -37.43 -8.79
N LEU A 658 -9.04 -37.04 -7.58
CA LEU A 658 -9.16 -37.85 -6.38
C LEU A 658 -10.37 -37.34 -5.59
N LEU A 659 -11.37 -38.20 -5.41
CA LEU A 659 -12.53 -37.92 -4.58
C LEU A 659 -12.33 -38.56 -3.20
N SER A 660 -12.48 -37.77 -2.14
CA SER A 660 -12.40 -38.23 -0.73
C SER A 660 -13.29 -39.45 -0.44
N GLN A 661 -14.49 -39.47 -1.03
CA GLN A 661 -15.46 -40.56 -0.87
C GLN A 661 -14.94 -41.92 -1.36
N ASP A 662 -14.07 -41.94 -2.38
CA ASP A 662 -13.54 -43.18 -2.98
C ASP A 662 -12.59 -43.91 -2.01
N PHE A 663 -12.07 -43.19 -1.01
CA PHE A 663 -11.17 -43.74 0.00
C PHE A 663 -11.88 -44.08 1.30
N GLY A 664 -13.16 -43.72 1.45
CA GLY A 664 -13.94 -43.89 2.68
C GLY A 664 -13.95 -42.66 3.58
N ALA A 665 -13.53 -41.49 3.09
CA ALA A 665 -13.61 -40.20 3.79
C ALA A 665 -14.87 -39.40 3.37
N GLY A 666 -16.02 -40.08 3.32
CA GLY A 666 -17.25 -39.57 2.69
C GLY A 666 -17.89 -38.32 3.31
N THR A 667 -17.43 -37.86 4.48
CA THR A 667 -17.87 -36.60 5.08
C THR A 667 -17.06 -35.39 4.63
N LEU A 668 -15.91 -35.61 3.97
CA LEU A 668 -15.08 -34.54 3.42
C LEU A 668 -15.55 -34.26 1.99
N ASN A 669 -16.01 -33.05 1.69
CA ASN A 669 -16.39 -32.67 0.33
C ASN A 669 -15.20 -31.99 -0.36
N GLY A 670 -14.38 -32.77 -1.08
CA GLY A 670 -13.25 -32.22 -1.83
C GLY A 670 -12.82 -33.11 -2.99
N THR A 671 -12.73 -32.52 -4.18
CA THR A 671 -12.11 -33.13 -5.37
C THR A 671 -10.72 -32.55 -5.54
N TYR A 672 -9.68 -33.38 -5.41
CA TYR A 672 -8.30 -32.95 -5.62
C TYR A 672 -7.84 -33.30 -7.04
N ALA A 673 -7.44 -32.29 -7.80
CA ALA A 673 -6.88 -32.47 -9.14
C ALA A 673 -5.41 -32.89 -9.03
N PHE A 674 -5.14 -34.19 -9.17
CA PHE A 674 -3.79 -34.75 -9.13
C PHE A 674 -3.02 -34.38 -10.41
N PRO A 675 -1.93 -33.61 -10.32
CA PRO A 675 -1.23 -33.12 -11.50
C PRO A 675 -0.54 -34.24 -12.27
N SER A 676 -0.61 -34.18 -13.62
CA SER A 676 0.10 -35.13 -14.49
C SER A 676 1.60 -34.83 -14.51
N ARG A 677 2.43 -35.85 -14.23
CA ARG A 677 3.89 -35.77 -14.40
C ARG A 677 4.29 -35.90 -15.88
N ARG A 678 4.99 -34.91 -16.41
CA ARG A 678 5.62 -34.95 -17.74
C ARG A 678 7.11 -35.26 -17.63
N GLY A 679 7.49 -36.47 -18.05
CA GLY A 679 8.85 -36.82 -18.47
C GLY A 679 9.82 -37.26 -17.37
N TYR A 680 10.52 -38.35 -17.67
CA TYR A 680 11.59 -39.05 -16.94
C TYR A 680 11.18 -40.18 -15.99
N ASP A 681 11.89 -41.30 -16.15
CA ASP A 681 11.72 -42.59 -15.47
C ASP A 681 12.40 -42.56 -14.09
N ILE A 682 11.91 -41.69 -13.21
CA ILE A 682 12.47 -41.50 -11.87
C ILE A 682 11.75 -42.46 -10.92
N GLN A 683 12.50 -43.27 -10.18
CA GLN A 683 11.95 -44.05 -9.06
C GLN A 683 11.26 -43.09 -8.08
N VAL A 684 9.96 -43.29 -7.85
CA VAL A 684 9.19 -42.48 -6.91
C VAL A 684 9.70 -42.78 -5.50
N SER A 685 10.23 -41.77 -4.82
CA SER A 685 10.69 -41.91 -3.45
C SER A 685 9.48 -41.95 -2.48
N PRO A 686 9.57 -42.67 -1.34
CA PRO A 686 8.54 -42.65 -0.31
C PRO A 686 8.19 -41.23 0.18
N GLU A 687 9.19 -40.36 0.29
CA GLU A 687 9.02 -38.95 0.65
C GLU A 687 8.17 -38.17 -0.37
N GLU A 688 8.33 -38.49 -1.66
CA GLU A 688 7.52 -37.86 -2.69
C GLU A 688 6.05 -38.30 -2.58
N VAL A 689 5.80 -39.58 -2.31
CA VAL A 689 4.43 -40.07 -2.07
C VAL A 689 3.85 -39.40 -0.84
N LYS A 690 4.61 -39.33 0.25
CA LYS A 690 4.21 -38.66 1.50
C LYS A 690 3.83 -37.21 1.28
N GLY A 691 4.70 -36.43 0.62
CA GLY A 691 4.40 -35.04 0.30
C GLY A 691 3.13 -34.87 -0.54
N GLN A 692 2.89 -35.76 -1.52
CA GLN A 692 1.66 -35.71 -2.32
C GLN A 692 0.41 -36.11 -1.53
N VAL A 693 0.46 -37.13 -0.69
CA VAL A 693 -0.68 -37.52 0.16
C VAL A 693 -1.01 -36.40 1.15
N ILE A 694 -0.02 -35.80 1.80
CA ILE A 694 -0.21 -34.65 2.69
C ILE A 694 -0.88 -33.49 1.95
N ASN A 695 -0.48 -33.19 0.71
CA ASN A 695 -1.14 -32.14 -0.09
C ASN A 695 -2.61 -32.46 -0.42
N VAL A 696 -2.94 -33.73 -0.70
CA VAL A 696 -4.33 -34.15 -0.93
C VAL A 696 -5.15 -33.99 0.34
N LEU A 697 -4.64 -34.46 1.48
CA LEU A 697 -5.28 -34.36 2.78
C LEU A 697 -5.48 -32.90 3.21
N ALA A 698 -4.44 -32.07 3.07
CA ALA A 698 -4.49 -30.65 3.36
C ALA A 698 -5.61 -29.97 2.55
N TYR A 699 -5.71 -30.28 1.26
CA TYR A 699 -6.77 -29.74 0.41
C TYR A 699 -8.18 -30.21 0.83
N TRP A 700 -8.38 -31.51 1.08
CA TRP A 700 -9.69 -32.03 1.51
C TRP A 700 -10.15 -31.50 2.86
N LEU A 701 -9.21 -31.14 3.73
CA LEU A 701 -9.48 -30.61 5.07
C LEU A 701 -9.44 -29.08 5.12
N ASN A 702 -9.31 -28.40 3.98
CA ASN A 702 -9.20 -26.95 3.87
C ASN A 702 -8.07 -26.34 4.72
N PHE A 703 -6.94 -27.04 4.82
CA PHE A 703 -5.73 -26.44 5.39
C PHE A 703 -5.27 -25.27 4.51
N PRO A 704 -4.69 -24.22 5.09
CA PRO A 704 -4.06 -23.16 4.30
C PRO A 704 -2.92 -23.76 3.48
N MET A 705 -3.07 -23.76 2.15
CA MET A 705 -2.06 -24.32 1.23
C MET A 705 -0.91 -23.33 0.96
N ASP A 706 -0.91 -22.16 1.60
CA ASP A 706 0.26 -21.30 1.63
C ASP A 706 1.38 -21.94 2.49
N SER A 707 2.63 -21.65 2.14
CA SER A 707 3.78 -22.16 2.90
C SER A 707 3.86 -21.61 4.33
N ASP A 708 3.11 -20.56 4.62
CA ASP A 708 3.30 -19.75 5.81
C ASP A 708 2.62 -20.41 7.01
N SER A 709 1.43 -20.99 6.86
CA SER A 709 0.73 -21.68 7.96
C SER A 709 1.49 -22.91 8.47
N HIS A 710 2.07 -23.69 7.57
CA HIS A 710 2.89 -24.85 7.95
C HIS A 710 4.16 -24.40 8.70
N THR A 711 4.80 -23.34 8.19
CA THR A 711 5.99 -22.74 8.82
C THR A 711 5.67 -22.14 10.19
N GLN A 712 4.50 -21.52 10.34
CA GLN A 712 3.97 -21.02 11.60
C GLN A 712 3.80 -22.14 12.63
N ALA A 713 3.25 -23.29 12.23
CA ALA A 713 3.08 -24.43 13.14
C ALA A 713 4.40 -24.90 13.74
N TRP A 714 5.45 -25.05 12.93
CA TRP A 714 6.78 -25.42 13.42
C TRP A 714 7.38 -24.36 14.34
N PHE A 715 7.22 -23.08 14.02
CA PHE A 715 7.66 -22.01 14.91
C PHE A 715 6.99 -22.13 16.30
N ILE A 716 5.69 -22.39 16.34
CA ILE A 716 4.94 -22.58 17.59
C ILE A 716 5.38 -23.86 18.31
N GLU A 717 5.65 -24.94 17.61
CA GLU A 717 6.16 -26.17 18.23
C GLU A 717 7.52 -25.96 18.91
N ALA A 718 8.41 -25.16 18.29
CA ALA A 718 9.68 -24.78 18.90
C ALA A 718 9.47 -23.95 20.18
N CYS A 719 8.55 -22.98 20.13
CA CYS A 719 8.19 -22.17 21.31
C CYS A 719 7.62 -23.04 22.43
N ARG A 720 6.65 -23.91 22.11
CA ARG A 720 5.98 -24.80 23.08
C ARG A 720 6.95 -25.78 23.72
N SER A 721 7.91 -26.32 22.94
CA SER A 721 8.93 -27.23 23.42
C SER A 721 9.94 -26.56 24.37
N CYS A 722 10.14 -25.24 24.22
CA CYS A 722 10.98 -24.46 25.13
C CYS A 722 10.21 -24.06 26.39
N ASN A 723 9.10 -23.32 26.24
CA ASN A 723 8.23 -22.89 27.32
C ASN A 723 6.84 -22.50 26.75
N PRO A 724 5.75 -23.21 27.08
CA PRO A 724 4.40 -22.92 26.57
C PRO A 724 3.90 -21.50 26.85
N ALA A 725 4.36 -20.87 27.94
CA ALA A 725 3.97 -19.52 28.31
C ALA A 725 4.49 -18.45 27.34
N LEU A 726 5.47 -18.77 26.47
CA LEU A 726 5.91 -17.88 25.39
C LEU A 726 4.76 -17.46 24.46
N LEU A 727 3.71 -18.29 24.37
CA LEU A 727 2.54 -18.02 23.53
C LEU A 727 1.66 -16.87 24.06
N PHE A 728 1.91 -16.36 25.27
CA PHE A 728 1.22 -15.20 25.82
C PHE A 728 1.93 -13.86 25.51
N LEU A 729 3.15 -13.90 24.99
CA LEU A 729 3.91 -12.69 24.68
C LEU A 729 3.45 -12.05 23.36
N ASP A 730 3.44 -10.72 23.34
CA ASP A 730 3.03 -9.97 22.14
C ASP A 730 4.07 -10.10 21.00
N CYS A 731 5.35 -10.24 21.33
CA CYS A 731 6.41 -10.49 20.35
C CYS A 731 6.28 -11.87 19.69
N THR A 732 5.83 -12.91 20.43
CA THR A 732 5.57 -14.24 19.87
C THR A 732 4.41 -14.21 18.89
N TRP A 733 3.32 -13.53 19.22
CA TRP A 733 2.20 -13.32 18.29
C TRP A 733 2.65 -12.56 17.03
N SER A 734 3.43 -11.49 17.19
CA SER A 734 3.98 -10.75 16.05
C SER A 734 4.89 -11.63 15.17
N ALA A 735 5.71 -12.50 15.77
CA ALA A 735 6.56 -13.43 15.05
C ALA A 735 5.74 -14.52 14.34
N PHE A 736 4.66 -15.01 14.95
CA PHE A 736 3.72 -15.93 14.31
C PHE A 736 3.07 -15.30 13.06
N CYS A 737 2.55 -14.08 13.15
CA CYS A 737 1.95 -13.39 12.00
C CYS A 737 2.97 -13.06 10.89
N HIS A 738 4.26 -13.00 11.21
CA HIS A 738 5.33 -12.57 10.31
C HIS A 738 6.53 -13.51 10.34
N VAL A 739 6.27 -14.82 10.32
CA VAL A 739 7.27 -15.86 10.58
C VAL A 739 8.44 -15.81 9.59
N ASP A 740 8.16 -15.47 8.33
CA ASP A 740 9.17 -15.30 7.27
C ASP A 740 10.14 -14.14 7.56
N VAL A 741 9.67 -13.06 8.19
CA VAL A 741 10.46 -11.86 8.48
C VAL A 741 11.15 -11.94 9.83
N GLU A 742 10.41 -12.30 10.88
CA GLU A 742 10.85 -12.22 12.28
C GLU A 742 11.66 -13.45 12.70
N VAL A 743 11.38 -14.62 12.11
CA VAL A 743 12.02 -15.88 12.50
C VAL A 743 13.08 -16.30 11.48
N PHE A 744 12.74 -16.35 10.19
CA PHE A 744 13.67 -16.84 9.16
C PHE A 744 14.48 -15.75 8.46
N GLY A 745 14.07 -14.48 8.58
CA GLY A 745 14.63 -13.37 7.83
C GLY A 745 14.25 -13.44 6.34
N ARG A 746 14.07 -12.27 5.69
CA ARG A 746 13.56 -12.17 4.29
C ARG A 746 14.43 -12.79 3.18
N ARG A 747 15.44 -13.60 3.49
CA ARG A 747 16.08 -14.44 2.47
C ARG A 747 15.08 -15.54 2.16
N ARG A 748 14.38 -15.43 1.02
CA ARG A 748 13.39 -16.40 0.51
C ARG A 748 13.73 -17.80 1.02
N THR A 749 12.93 -18.29 1.96
CA THR A 749 12.99 -19.63 2.56
C THR A 749 12.93 -20.73 1.52
N SER A 750 12.63 -20.40 0.25
CA SER A 750 12.68 -21.29 -0.91
C SER A 750 14.01 -22.01 -1.18
N LYS A 751 15.05 -21.86 -0.35
CA LYS A 751 16.31 -22.59 -0.50
C LYS A 751 16.69 -23.47 0.69
N LEU A 752 16.20 -23.19 1.90
CA LEU A 752 16.47 -24.05 3.05
C LEU A 752 15.27 -24.99 3.23
N PRO A 753 15.50 -26.31 3.35
CA PRO A 753 14.45 -27.22 3.77
C PRO A 753 13.83 -26.68 5.06
N PRO A 754 12.50 -26.62 5.16
CA PRO A 754 11.87 -26.03 6.33
C PRO A 754 12.25 -26.69 7.67
N SER A 755 12.63 -27.98 7.64
CA SER A 755 13.19 -28.71 8.78
C SER A 755 14.49 -28.09 9.30
N GLU A 756 15.41 -27.68 8.42
CA GLU A 756 16.66 -27.02 8.83
C GLU A 756 16.40 -25.66 9.45
N ALA A 757 15.45 -24.91 8.89
CA ALA A 757 15.03 -23.62 9.40
C ALA A 757 14.42 -23.75 10.82
N TYR A 758 13.59 -24.78 11.03
CA TYR A 758 13.04 -25.14 12.34
C TYR A 758 14.13 -25.51 13.35
N THR A 759 15.08 -26.39 12.99
CA THR A 759 16.18 -26.82 13.88
C THR A 759 16.99 -25.62 14.39
N ARG A 760 17.18 -24.58 13.57
CA ARG A 760 17.86 -23.35 14.00
C ARG A 760 17.09 -22.62 15.11
N VAL A 761 15.77 -22.48 14.96
CA VAL A 761 14.91 -21.82 15.97
C VAL A 761 14.85 -22.66 17.24
N TYR A 762 14.64 -23.96 17.10
CA TYR A 762 14.60 -24.91 18.21
C TYR A 762 15.89 -24.88 19.02
N ASN A 763 17.04 -24.96 18.36
CA ASN A 763 18.35 -24.90 19.02
C ASN A 763 18.62 -23.51 19.62
N ALA A 764 18.19 -22.43 18.98
CA ALA A 764 18.36 -21.09 19.52
C ALA A 764 17.52 -20.88 20.81
N LEU A 765 16.29 -21.38 20.83
CA LEU A 765 15.45 -21.39 22.03
C LEU A 765 16.00 -22.30 23.12
N GLY A 766 16.41 -23.53 22.78
CA GLY A 766 16.99 -24.49 23.71
C GLY A 766 18.31 -24.04 24.36
N ASN A 767 19.09 -23.21 23.66
CA ASN A 767 20.31 -22.58 24.21
C ASN A 767 20.05 -21.23 24.90
N SER A 768 18.82 -20.72 24.88
CA SER A 768 18.47 -19.46 25.52
C SER A 768 18.22 -19.65 27.02
N LYS A 769 18.25 -18.55 27.79
CA LYS A 769 17.87 -18.56 29.21
C LYS A 769 16.43 -19.02 29.44
N LEU A 770 15.56 -18.94 28.44
CA LEU A 770 14.15 -19.35 28.51
C LEU A 770 13.97 -20.87 28.63
N ALA A 771 14.98 -21.64 28.23
CA ALA A 771 14.98 -23.09 28.39
C ALA A 771 15.40 -23.51 29.81
N ASP A 772 16.09 -22.65 30.57
CA ASP A 772 16.39 -22.90 31.98
C ASP A 772 15.18 -22.51 32.83
N PRO A 773 14.47 -23.46 33.48
CA PRO A 773 13.30 -23.15 34.31
C PRO A 773 13.65 -22.31 35.55
N ARG A 774 14.95 -22.18 35.89
CA ARG A 774 15.43 -21.36 37.01
C ARG A 774 15.82 -19.94 36.60
N SER A 775 15.82 -19.63 35.30
CA SER A 775 16.12 -18.28 34.84
C SER A 775 15.02 -17.29 35.26
N GLN A 776 15.38 -16.02 35.38
CA GLN A 776 14.42 -14.98 35.71
C GLN A 776 13.35 -14.85 34.60
N GLU A 777 13.75 -15.01 33.34
CA GLU A 777 12.87 -15.00 32.19
C GLU A 777 11.81 -16.11 32.27
N SER A 778 12.20 -17.35 32.59
CA SER A 778 11.28 -18.47 32.75
C SER A 778 10.34 -18.31 33.95
N LEU A 779 10.84 -17.76 35.07
CA LEU A 779 10.03 -17.49 36.25
C LEU A 779 8.95 -16.43 35.96
N LEU A 780 9.29 -15.36 35.25
CA LEU A 780 8.32 -14.34 34.84
C LEU A 780 7.27 -14.91 33.88
N LEU A 781 7.68 -15.76 32.93
CA LEU A 781 6.77 -16.45 32.02
C LEU A 781 5.79 -17.36 32.77
N ALA A 782 6.26 -18.12 33.76
CA ALA A 782 5.38 -18.94 34.61
C ALA A 782 4.36 -18.09 35.39
N GLN A 783 4.75 -16.89 35.85
CA GLN A 783 3.83 -15.97 36.51
C GLN A 783 2.79 -15.38 35.54
N ILE A 784 3.19 -15.03 34.31
CA ILE A 784 2.24 -14.59 33.26
C ILE A 784 1.21 -15.68 33.01
N GLU A 785 1.65 -16.92 32.79
CA GLU A 785 0.78 -18.08 32.57
C GLU A 785 -0.17 -18.31 33.75
N GLN A 786 0.32 -18.21 34.98
CA GLN A 786 -0.50 -18.35 36.18
C GLN A 786 -1.62 -17.30 36.24
N ILE A 787 -1.28 -16.01 36.06
CA ILE A 787 -2.27 -14.92 36.13
C ILE A 787 -3.34 -15.09 35.05
N ILE A 788 -2.94 -15.43 33.82
CA ILE A 788 -3.88 -15.64 32.71
C ILE A 788 -4.75 -16.88 32.94
N SER A 789 -4.19 -17.96 33.48
CA SER A 789 -4.92 -19.20 33.78
C SER A 789 -5.97 -18.99 34.88
N GLU A 790 -5.64 -18.21 35.91
CA GLU A 790 -6.59 -17.85 36.98
C GLU A 790 -7.77 -17.03 36.43
N PHE A 791 -7.51 -16.10 35.51
CA PHE A 791 -8.56 -15.40 34.78
C PHE A 791 -9.45 -16.36 33.99
N GLN A 792 -8.87 -17.33 33.27
CA GLN A 792 -9.62 -18.30 32.46
C GLN A 792 -10.55 -19.20 33.29
N VAL A 793 -10.13 -19.61 34.50
CA VAL A 793 -10.93 -20.45 35.41
C VAL A 793 -12.01 -19.64 36.14
N GLY A 794 -11.99 -18.31 36.02
CA GLY A 794 -12.87 -17.43 36.78
C GLY A 794 -12.57 -17.48 38.28
N ALA A 795 -11.32 -17.77 38.66
CA ALA A 795 -10.89 -17.70 40.06
C ALA A 795 -11.19 -16.30 40.59
N THR A 796 -11.77 -16.22 41.79
CA THR A 796 -12.24 -14.95 42.35
C THR A 796 -11.10 -13.93 42.42
N GLN A 797 -11.39 -12.67 42.06
CA GLN A 797 -10.49 -11.50 42.04
C GLN A 797 -9.52 -11.40 43.25
N GLN A 798 -9.87 -12.00 44.39
CA GLN A 798 -9.06 -12.02 45.61
C GLN A 798 -7.81 -12.93 45.55
N GLN A 799 -7.78 -14.00 44.75
CA GLN A 799 -6.62 -14.89 44.65
C GLN A 799 -5.51 -14.30 43.77
N ALA A 800 -5.88 -13.68 42.64
CA ALA A 800 -4.93 -13.00 41.76
C ALA A 800 -4.22 -11.83 42.46
N ALA A 801 -4.94 -11.07 43.30
CA ALA A 801 -4.37 -9.99 44.10
C ALA A 801 -3.32 -10.47 45.13
N ALA A 802 -3.45 -11.70 45.65
CA ALA A 802 -2.51 -12.25 46.62
C ALA A 802 -1.14 -12.60 45.99
N LEU A 803 -1.10 -12.93 44.69
CA LEU A 803 0.14 -13.23 43.97
C LEU A 803 0.94 -11.97 43.66
N VAL A 804 0.25 -10.89 43.30
CA VAL A 804 0.86 -9.56 43.09
C VAL A 804 1.57 -9.08 44.36
N HIS A 805 0.98 -9.30 45.53
CA HIS A 805 1.55 -8.86 46.81
C HIS A 805 2.81 -9.65 47.26
N ASN A 806 3.06 -10.83 46.70
CA ASN A 806 4.23 -11.65 47.04
C ASN A 806 5.43 -11.44 46.09
N ALA A 807 5.31 -10.58 45.07
CA ALA A 807 6.45 -10.21 44.24
C ALA A 807 7.49 -9.40 45.07
N PRO A 808 8.81 -9.67 44.92
CA PRO A 808 9.84 -9.02 45.71
C PRO A 808 9.82 -7.51 45.47
N ALA A 809 9.33 -6.76 46.46
CA ALA A 809 9.24 -5.32 46.42
C ALA A 809 10.65 -4.69 46.40
N SER A 810 11.11 -4.25 45.23
CA SER A 810 12.19 -3.28 45.13
C SER A 810 11.68 -1.94 45.67
N GLN A 811 12.10 -1.60 46.89
CA GLN A 811 11.81 -0.32 47.53
C GLN A 811 12.50 0.82 46.77
N GLU A 812 11.73 1.61 46.00
CA GLU A 812 12.13 2.96 45.62
C GLU A 812 11.18 3.98 46.26
N GLU A 813 11.79 4.96 46.93
CA GLU A 813 11.15 6.02 47.72
C GLU A 813 10.31 6.96 46.84
N ARG A 814 9.02 7.08 47.16
CA ARG A 814 8.09 8.01 46.51
C ARG A 814 8.34 9.44 47.01
N HIS A 815 9.07 10.24 46.25
CA HIS A 815 9.08 11.70 46.42
C HIS A 815 7.78 12.31 45.86
N HIS A 816 7.22 13.28 46.60
CA HIS A 816 6.08 14.10 46.19
C HIS A 816 6.33 14.78 44.84
N THR A 817 5.55 14.43 43.83
CA THR A 817 5.57 15.08 42.51
C THR A 817 4.50 16.17 42.41
N PRO A 818 4.79 17.30 41.71
CA PRO A 818 3.78 18.28 41.31
C PRO A 818 2.83 17.68 40.28
N ASP A 819 1.64 18.29 40.12
CA ASP A 819 0.57 17.86 39.22
C ASP A 819 1.08 17.33 37.87
N PRO A 820 0.70 16.10 37.48
CA PRO A 820 1.25 15.46 36.29
C PRO A 820 0.79 16.22 35.04
N PRO A 821 1.72 16.51 34.10
CA PRO A 821 1.33 16.96 32.77
C PRO A 821 0.41 15.90 32.12
N PRO A 822 -0.47 16.28 31.19
CA PRO A 822 -1.37 15.34 30.53
C PRO A 822 -0.58 14.15 29.96
N LEU A 823 -0.86 12.94 30.46
CA LEU A 823 -0.11 11.70 30.24
C LEU A 823 0.23 11.41 28.77
N LEU A 824 -0.60 11.85 27.81
CA LEU A 824 -0.33 11.71 26.38
C LEU A 824 0.96 12.43 25.93
N THR A 825 1.26 13.59 26.49
CA THR A 825 2.44 14.39 26.08
C THR A 825 3.75 13.74 26.51
N LEU A 826 3.77 13.10 27.68
CA LEU A 826 4.96 12.43 28.21
C LEU A 826 5.29 11.17 27.40
N ALA A 827 4.28 10.38 27.02
CA ALA A 827 4.46 9.20 26.19
C ALA A 827 5.00 9.56 24.80
N GLU A 828 4.46 10.59 24.15
CA GLU A 828 4.97 11.07 22.86
C GLU A 828 6.41 11.56 22.95
N ASP A 829 6.75 12.28 24.03
CA ASP A 829 8.12 12.77 24.24
C ASP A 829 9.12 11.65 24.50
N LEU A 830 8.74 10.61 25.26
CA LEU A 830 9.57 9.42 25.46
C LEU A 830 9.81 8.67 24.15
N VAL A 831 8.77 8.47 23.34
CA VAL A 831 8.91 7.82 22.02
C VAL A 831 9.81 8.64 21.10
N GLN A 832 9.63 9.97 21.05
CA GLN A 832 10.49 10.84 20.24
C GLN A 832 11.95 10.80 20.74
N LEU A 833 12.18 10.80 22.05
CA LEU A 833 13.51 10.69 22.64
C LEU A 833 14.19 9.36 22.27
N GLN A 834 13.45 8.24 22.32
CA GLN A 834 13.96 6.94 21.86
C GLN A 834 14.35 6.97 20.37
N MET A 835 13.55 7.60 19.52
CA MET A 835 13.86 7.72 18.09
C MET A 835 15.06 8.63 17.81
N MET A 836 15.22 9.73 18.57
CA MET A 836 16.41 10.58 18.47
C MET A 836 17.68 9.83 18.92
N ASN A 837 17.60 9.00 19.98
CA ASN A 837 18.70 8.12 20.39
C ASN A 837 19.05 7.10 19.30
N ARG A 838 18.06 6.52 18.60
CA ARG A 838 18.31 5.63 17.46
C ARG A 838 19.06 6.36 16.34
N PHE A 839 18.69 7.61 16.05
CA PHE A 839 19.44 8.43 15.09
C PHE A 839 20.88 8.73 15.55
N LEU A 840 21.10 9.01 16.83
CA LEU A 840 22.45 9.17 17.39
C LEU A 840 23.28 7.89 17.24
N THR A 841 22.72 6.72 17.60
CA THR A 841 23.39 5.42 17.43
C THR A 841 23.74 5.15 15.98
N TYR A 842 22.85 5.48 15.03
CA TYR A 842 23.12 5.39 13.59
C TYR A 842 24.34 6.23 13.18
N LEU A 843 24.46 7.47 13.68
CA LEU A 843 25.62 8.31 13.40
C LEU A 843 26.90 7.71 14.02
N LEU A 844 26.87 7.33 15.29
CA LEU A 844 28.03 6.77 15.99
C LEU A 844 28.53 5.46 15.36
N GLN A 845 27.63 4.58 14.92
CA GLN A 845 28.01 3.34 14.23
C GLN A 845 28.72 3.60 12.89
N LEU A 846 28.43 4.71 12.22
CA LEU A 846 29.04 5.05 10.94
C LEU A 846 30.29 5.93 11.08
N GLU A 847 30.51 6.57 12.23
CA GLU A 847 31.69 7.42 12.49
C GLU A 847 33.02 6.77 12.08
N PRO A 848 33.29 5.47 12.35
CA PRO A 848 34.55 4.84 11.96
C PRO A 848 34.82 4.85 10.46
N LEU A 849 33.79 4.94 9.60
CA LEU A 849 33.98 5.01 8.14
C LEU A 849 34.63 6.32 7.68
N ILE A 850 34.68 7.35 8.53
CA ILE A 850 35.39 8.61 8.26
C ILE A 850 36.88 8.35 8.06
N ASP A 851 37.47 7.41 8.81
CA ASP A 851 38.89 7.08 8.71
C ASP A 851 39.20 6.13 7.55
N GLY A 852 38.18 5.69 6.81
CA GLY A 852 38.28 4.71 5.73
C GLY A 852 37.93 3.29 6.17
N PHE A 853 37.25 2.57 5.27
CA PHE A 853 36.72 1.22 5.55
C PHE A 853 37.81 0.20 5.91
N SER A 854 39.03 0.36 5.39
CA SER A 854 40.17 -0.53 5.68
C SER A 854 40.63 -0.51 7.14
N ASN A 855 40.23 0.50 7.92
CA ASN A 855 40.61 0.64 9.33
C ASN A 855 39.61 -0.04 10.29
N ILE A 856 38.57 -0.70 9.77
CA ILE A 856 37.57 -1.40 10.56
C ILE A 856 37.83 -2.90 10.48
N SER A 857 38.24 -3.52 11.59
CA SER A 857 38.59 -4.94 11.64
C SER A 857 37.38 -5.88 11.48
N ASP A 858 36.23 -5.48 12.02
CA ASP A 858 34.97 -6.24 11.94
C ASP A 858 33.78 -5.31 11.61
N PRO A 859 33.55 -5.02 10.32
CA PRO A 859 32.54 -4.06 9.91
C PRO A 859 31.12 -4.64 10.02
N SER A 860 30.24 -3.94 10.73
CA SER A 860 28.82 -4.30 10.79
C SER A 860 28.17 -4.33 9.40
N LEU A 861 27.02 -5.02 9.26
CA LEU A 861 26.26 -5.03 8.00
C LEU A 861 25.94 -3.62 7.51
N LEU A 862 25.61 -2.72 8.43
CA LEU A 862 25.40 -1.30 8.17
C LEU A 862 26.67 -0.66 7.57
N GLN A 863 27.81 -0.79 8.24
CA GLN A 863 29.08 -0.20 7.80
C GLN A 863 29.52 -0.73 6.43
N SER A 864 29.46 -2.05 6.25
CA SER A 864 29.76 -2.72 4.98
C SER A 864 28.87 -2.24 3.84
N THR A 865 27.57 -2.01 4.10
CA THR A 865 26.65 -1.51 3.08
C THR A 865 26.92 -0.04 2.73
N VAL A 866 27.16 0.80 3.74
CA VAL A 866 27.47 2.23 3.52
C VAL A 866 28.79 2.38 2.76
N ALA A 867 29.80 1.56 3.06
CA ALA A 867 31.10 1.56 2.39
C ALA A 867 31.02 1.31 0.88
N GLN A 868 30.01 0.59 0.39
CA GLN A 868 29.83 0.34 -1.05
C GLN A 868 29.51 1.61 -1.84
N ASN A 869 28.95 2.64 -1.20
CA ASN A 869 28.62 3.90 -1.87
C ASN A 869 28.58 5.08 -0.90
N LEU A 870 29.78 5.51 -0.46
CA LEU A 870 29.95 6.58 0.51
C LEU A 870 29.26 7.89 0.10
N ASP A 871 29.36 8.34 -1.16
CA ASP A 871 28.66 9.56 -1.61
C ASP A 871 27.12 9.45 -1.44
N PHE A 872 26.58 8.24 -1.64
CA PHE A 872 25.14 8.01 -1.64
C PHE A 872 24.57 7.68 -0.27
N LEU A 873 25.34 7.06 0.63
CA LEU A 873 24.86 6.49 1.90
C LEU A 873 25.51 7.09 3.16
N LEU A 874 26.72 7.67 3.09
CA LEU A 874 27.40 8.19 4.28
C LEU A 874 26.71 9.47 4.79
N PRO A 875 26.34 9.55 6.10
CA PRO A 875 25.71 10.74 6.67
C PRO A 875 26.66 11.94 6.78
N PHE A 876 27.97 11.70 6.84
CA PHE A 876 28.99 12.75 6.93
C PHE A 876 29.40 13.23 5.53
N ARG A 877 28.65 14.18 5.02
CA ARG A 877 28.76 14.70 3.65
C ARG A 877 30.18 15.07 3.24
N GLU A 878 30.94 15.74 4.12
CA GLU A 878 32.28 16.22 3.83
C GLU A 878 33.34 15.11 3.73
N HIS A 879 33.00 13.89 4.12
CA HIS A 879 33.84 12.70 3.98
C HIS A 879 33.47 11.82 2.78
N GLY A 880 32.48 12.24 1.97
CA GLY A 880 32.19 11.57 0.70
C GLY A 880 33.37 11.70 -0.29
N PRO A 881 33.73 10.64 -1.05
CA PRO A 881 34.86 10.68 -1.99
C PRO A 881 34.79 11.84 -3.00
N SER A 882 33.64 12.06 -3.64
CA SER A 882 33.48 13.18 -4.58
C SER A 882 33.59 14.55 -3.90
N ARG A 883 33.15 14.65 -2.64
CA ARG A 883 33.25 15.91 -1.87
C ARG A 883 34.67 16.21 -1.44
N THR A 884 35.38 15.20 -0.95
CA THR A 884 36.80 15.32 -0.57
C THR A 884 37.64 15.79 -1.75
N GLN A 885 37.38 15.27 -2.95
CA GLN A 885 38.06 15.73 -4.16
C GLN A 885 37.70 17.18 -4.52
N ALA A 886 36.41 17.53 -4.53
CA ALA A 886 35.96 18.85 -4.97
C ALA A 886 36.36 20.01 -4.04
N ARG A 887 36.67 19.73 -2.77
CA ARG A 887 37.20 20.72 -1.80
C ARG A 887 38.72 20.82 -1.79
N GLY A 888 39.43 19.99 -2.56
CA GLY A 888 40.89 20.00 -2.60
C GLY A 888 41.45 21.34 -3.10
N PRO A 889 42.71 21.67 -2.77
CA PRO A 889 43.36 22.89 -3.25
C PRO A 889 43.24 23.04 -4.77
N GLY A 890 42.84 24.23 -5.23
CA GLY A 890 42.64 24.50 -6.65
C GLY A 890 41.42 23.83 -7.30
N CYS A 891 40.48 23.27 -6.52
CA CYS A 891 39.20 22.78 -7.05
C CYS A 891 38.10 23.86 -6.97
N ALA A 892 36.86 23.48 -7.31
CA ALA A 892 35.70 24.37 -7.39
C ALA A 892 35.40 25.14 -6.09
N PHE A 893 35.69 24.52 -4.93
CA PHE A 893 35.36 25.05 -3.61
C PHE A 893 36.58 25.53 -2.83
N ASP A 894 37.69 25.78 -3.53
CA ASP A 894 38.81 26.56 -2.98
C ASP A 894 38.31 27.99 -2.66
N PRO A 895 38.52 28.52 -1.44
CA PRO A 895 37.99 29.83 -1.02
C PRO A 895 38.33 30.98 -1.99
N LEU A 896 39.51 30.95 -2.62
CA LEU A 896 39.93 31.99 -3.56
C LEU A 896 39.21 31.90 -4.91
N ARG A 897 38.76 30.70 -5.29
CA ARG A 897 38.10 30.45 -6.57
C ARG A 897 36.59 30.49 -6.44
N ALA A 898 36.05 30.03 -5.31
CA ALA A 898 34.62 29.90 -5.07
C ALA A 898 33.86 31.24 -5.16
N THR A 899 34.53 32.36 -4.89
CA THR A 899 33.98 33.73 -5.01
C THR A 899 33.94 34.25 -6.46
N THR A 900 34.56 33.55 -7.42
CA THR A 900 34.64 33.96 -8.83
C THR A 900 33.51 33.35 -9.66
N LYS A 901 33.23 33.93 -10.83
CA LYS A 901 32.31 33.33 -11.81
C LYS A 901 32.77 31.96 -12.29
N THR A 902 34.07 31.76 -12.47
CA THR A 902 34.63 30.44 -12.85
C THR A 902 34.45 29.43 -11.72
N GLY A 903 34.54 29.85 -10.46
CA GLY A 903 34.19 29.04 -9.29
C GLY A 903 32.72 28.60 -9.30
N LEU A 904 31.79 29.53 -9.55
CA LEU A 904 30.37 29.19 -9.67
C LEU A 904 30.13 28.18 -10.80
N PHE A 905 30.72 28.40 -11.98
CA PHE A 905 30.64 27.45 -13.09
C PHE A 905 31.11 26.05 -12.68
N ASN A 906 32.25 25.95 -12.00
CA ASN A 906 32.79 24.66 -11.57
C ASN A 906 31.95 24.02 -10.43
N GLY A 907 31.34 24.82 -9.56
CA GLY A 907 30.37 24.32 -8.57
C GLY A 907 29.12 23.73 -9.22
N LEU A 908 28.59 24.38 -10.27
CA LEU A 908 27.48 23.88 -11.08
C LEU A 908 27.89 22.62 -11.86
N LEU A 909 29.09 22.59 -12.45
CA LEU A 909 29.64 21.43 -13.13
C LEU A 909 29.75 20.23 -12.17
N PHE A 910 30.26 20.47 -10.96
CA PHE A 910 30.34 19.45 -9.93
C PHE A 910 28.94 18.90 -9.60
N ARG A 911 28.01 19.74 -9.13
CA ARG A 911 26.68 19.26 -8.70
C ARG A 911 25.80 18.76 -9.84
N GLY A 912 25.88 19.38 -11.00
CA GLY A 912 25.06 19.10 -12.17
C GLY A 912 25.58 17.96 -13.04
N VAL A 913 26.89 17.70 -13.05
CA VAL A 913 27.52 16.72 -13.95
C VAL A 913 28.36 15.70 -13.18
N THR A 914 29.47 16.10 -12.54
CA THR A 914 30.49 15.15 -12.07
C THR A 914 30.25 14.57 -10.67
N PHE A 915 29.27 15.06 -9.90
CA PHE A 915 28.99 14.56 -8.55
C PHE A 915 28.57 13.09 -8.57
N SER A 916 29.26 12.27 -7.79
CA SER A 916 29.09 10.82 -7.66
C SER A 916 29.31 10.05 -8.98
N SER A 917 30.04 10.64 -9.94
CA SER A 917 30.56 9.90 -11.09
C SER A 917 31.97 9.37 -10.78
N PRO A 918 32.41 8.29 -11.44
CA PRO A 918 33.80 7.83 -11.35
C PRO A 918 34.80 8.95 -11.61
N PHE A 919 34.61 9.75 -12.67
CA PHE A 919 35.48 10.90 -13.00
C PHE A 919 35.57 11.92 -11.86
N GLY A 920 34.46 12.22 -11.18
CA GLY A 920 34.43 13.14 -10.04
C GLY A 920 35.07 12.61 -8.76
N ARG A 921 35.54 11.36 -8.74
CA ARG A 921 36.26 10.73 -7.61
C ARG A 921 37.75 10.56 -7.89
N GLU A 922 38.18 10.72 -9.14
CA GLU A 922 39.58 10.60 -9.48
C GLU A 922 40.39 11.75 -8.87
N PRO A 923 41.66 11.51 -8.50
CA PRO A 923 42.55 12.54 -7.96
C PRO A 923 43.04 13.50 -9.06
N THR A 924 42.09 14.13 -9.77
CA THR A 924 42.33 15.11 -10.82
C THR A 924 41.75 16.46 -10.41
N THR A 925 42.34 17.56 -10.88
CA THR A 925 41.81 18.90 -10.61
C THR A 925 40.44 19.04 -11.29
N LEU A 926 39.37 19.13 -10.49
CA LEU A 926 37.99 19.35 -10.96
C LEU A 926 37.71 20.85 -11.13
N PHE A 927 38.63 21.55 -11.81
CA PHE A 927 38.51 22.97 -12.09
C PHE A 927 38.87 23.25 -13.55
N PHE A 928 37.91 23.80 -14.28
CA PHE A 928 38.01 24.03 -15.71
C PHE A 928 37.67 25.50 -16.02
N ASP A 929 38.59 26.16 -16.72
CA ASP A 929 38.43 27.57 -17.12
C ASP A 929 37.58 27.74 -18.38
N SER A 930 37.07 26.65 -18.97
CA SER A 930 36.14 26.69 -20.10
C SER A 930 35.50 25.32 -20.33
N PRO A 931 34.40 25.23 -21.12
CA PRO A 931 33.85 23.96 -21.58
C PRO A 931 34.87 23.16 -22.41
N SER A 932 35.75 23.84 -23.15
CA SER A 932 36.81 23.20 -23.93
C SER A 932 37.84 22.52 -23.04
N ALA A 933 38.21 23.14 -21.91
CA ALA A 933 39.09 22.53 -20.93
C ALA A 933 38.47 21.25 -20.31
N PHE A 934 37.17 21.27 -20.01
CA PHE A 934 36.45 20.06 -19.57
C PHE A 934 36.44 18.98 -20.66
N THR A 935 36.12 19.33 -21.91
CA THR A 935 36.16 18.37 -23.03
C THR A 935 37.55 17.78 -23.24
N THR A 936 38.60 18.59 -23.09
CA THR A 936 40.01 18.13 -23.18
C THR A 936 40.34 17.15 -22.06
N ALA A 937 39.82 17.37 -20.86
CA ALA A 937 39.96 16.43 -19.76
C ALA A 937 39.20 15.12 -20.02
N CYS A 938 37.98 15.19 -20.57
CA CYS A 938 37.22 14.01 -20.98
C CYS A 938 37.92 13.21 -22.08
N ALA A 939 38.60 13.89 -23.02
CA ALA A 939 39.33 13.26 -24.12
C ALA A 939 40.50 12.39 -23.65
N LYS A 940 40.95 12.52 -22.39
CA LYS A 940 41.93 11.60 -21.77
C LYS A 940 41.36 10.20 -21.51
N TYR A 941 40.04 10.03 -21.60
CA TYR A 941 39.33 8.76 -21.38
C TYR A 941 38.46 8.44 -22.61
N PRO A 942 39.07 8.18 -23.78
CA PRO A 942 38.34 8.04 -25.04
C PRO A 942 37.35 6.87 -25.05
N ASP A 943 37.62 5.81 -24.27
CA ASP A 943 36.79 4.61 -24.18
C ASP A 943 35.72 4.68 -23.06
N ALA A 944 35.69 5.78 -22.29
CA ALA A 944 34.77 5.90 -21.17
C ALA A 944 33.35 6.28 -21.62
N ALA A 945 32.36 5.57 -21.08
CA ALA A 945 30.94 5.88 -21.30
C ALA A 945 30.53 7.22 -20.65
N SER A 946 29.40 7.79 -21.06
CA SER A 946 28.92 9.07 -20.50
C SER A 946 28.72 9.03 -18.97
N GLU A 947 28.38 7.87 -18.44
CA GLU A 947 28.13 7.56 -17.04
C GLU A 947 29.39 7.65 -16.18
N PHE A 948 30.57 7.46 -16.79
CA PHE A 948 31.85 7.68 -16.16
C PHE A 948 32.04 9.16 -15.78
N PHE A 949 31.60 10.08 -16.65
CA PHE A 949 31.69 11.52 -16.43
C PHE A 949 30.50 12.07 -15.65
N CYS A 950 29.31 11.53 -15.86
CA CYS A 950 28.06 12.02 -15.28
C CYS A 950 27.17 10.88 -14.78
N ASN A 951 26.96 10.79 -13.48
CA ASN A 951 26.03 9.82 -12.89
C ASN A 951 24.58 10.36 -12.92
N PRO A 952 23.68 9.86 -13.79
CA PRO A 952 22.31 10.38 -13.88
C PRO A 952 21.46 10.06 -12.64
N TYR A 953 21.97 9.23 -11.71
CA TYR A 953 21.27 8.75 -10.51
C TYR A 953 21.80 9.33 -9.18
N ALA A 954 22.75 10.27 -9.18
CA ALA A 954 23.41 10.69 -7.93
C ALA A 954 22.44 11.21 -6.85
N TYR A 955 21.32 11.80 -7.24
CA TYR A 955 20.31 12.32 -6.31
C TYR A 955 19.07 11.42 -6.15
N SER A 956 18.74 10.57 -7.14
CA SER A 956 17.54 9.72 -7.08
C SER A 956 17.59 8.57 -8.08
N ARG A 957 16.75 7.53 -7.86
CA ARG A 957 16.59 6.40 -8.80
C ARG A 957 15.93 6.79 -10.13
N ARG A 958 15.23 7.94 -10.21
CA ARG A 958 14.68 8.41 -11.49
C ARG A 958 15.81 9.02 -12.31
N LYS A 959 15.92 8.61 -13.57
CA LYS A 959 16.93 9.12 -14.51
C LYS A 959 16.72 10.63 -14.65
N SER A 960 17.61 11.41 -14.06
CA SER A 960 17.63 12.86 -14.23
C SER A 960 18.08 13.21 -15.66
N LYS A 961 17.83 14.43 -16.14
CA LYS A 961 18.38 14.88 -17.43
C LYS A 961 19.83 15.36 -17.29
N ARG A 962 20.50 15.01 -16.19
CA ARG A 962 21.93 15.25 -15.99
C ARG A 962 22.71 14.55 -17.08
N SER A 963 23.58 15.30 -17.74
CA SER A 963 24.46 14.80 -18.78
C SER A 963 25.60 15.78 -18.99
N ILE A 964 26.64 15.34 -19.70
CA ILE A 964 27.78 16.18 -20.09
C ILE A 964 27.38 17.35 -21.01
N SER A 965 26.18 17.35 -21.62
CA SER A 965 25.74 18.48 -22.45
C SER A 965 25.43 19.72 -21.61
N LEU A 966 25.19 19.58 -20.30
CA LEU A 966 24.89 20.70 -19.41
C LEU A 966 26.10 21.63 -19.19
N VAL A 967 27.31 21.19 -19.52
CA VAL A 967 28.53 21.99 -19.33
C VAL A 967 28.48 23.30 -20.13
N GLY A 968 28.10 23.22 -21.41
CA GLY A 968 27.93 24.40 -22.25
C GLY A 968 26.82 25.31 -21.72
N GLU A 969 25.71 24.72 -21.25
CA GLU A 969 24.57 25.47 -20.74
C GLU A 969 24.88 26.20 -19.41
N TYR A 970 25.68 25.59 -18.53
CA TYR A 970 26.17 26.25 -17.32
C TYR A 970 27.17 27.36 -17.62
N TRP A 971 28.06 27.14 -18.58
CA TRP A 971 28.99 28.18 -19.02
C TRP A 971 28.26 29.40 -19.58
N GLU A 972 27.31 29.18 -20.50
CA GLU A 972 26.49 30.24 -21.07
C GLU A 972 25.71 30.99 -19.97
N ALA A 973 25.09 30.25 -19.05
CA ALA A 973 24.33 30.85 -17.95
C ALA A 973 25.22 31.74 -17.06
N VAL A 974 26.42 31.28 -16.71
CA VAL A 974 27.33 32.01 -15.81
C VAL A 974 28.03 33.15 -16.53
N MET A 975 28.59 32.91 -17.71
CA MET A 975 29.48 33.87 -18.39
C MET A 975 28.76 34.83 -19.34
N GLU A 976 27.67 34.41 -19.97
CA GLU A 976 27.02 35.18 -21.04
C GLU A 976 25.69 35.82 -20.60
N ARG A 977 24.97 35.17 -19.67
CA ARG A 977 23.66 35.66 -19.18
C ARG A 977 23.74 36.53 -17.92
N GLY A 978 24.93 36.94 -17.52
CA GLY A 978 25.13 37.88 -16.40
C GLY A 978 25.03 37.26 -15.00
N HIS A 979 24.85 35.93 -14.87
CA HIS A 979 24.71 35.30 -13.56
C HIS A 979 26.03 35.18 -12.79
N GLY A 980 27.16 35.14 -13.50
CA GLY A 980 28.49 35.15 -12.91
C GLY A 980 28.84 36.48 -12.27
N GLU A 981 28.52 37.60 -12.94
CA GLU A 981 28.70 38.95 -12.39
C GLU A 981 27.80 39.17 -11.16
N ALA A 982 26.55 38.70 -11.21
CA ALA A 982 25.66 38.74 -10.06
C ALA A 982 26.21 37.92 -8.88
N TRP A 983 26.79 36.74 -9.15
CA TRP A 983 27.44 35.92 -8.13
C TRP A 983 28.66 36.61 -7.52
N GLU A 984 29.57 37.14 -8.33
CA GLU A 984 30.76 37.84 -7.83
C GLU A 984 30.39 39.08 -7.03
N THR A 985 29.31 39.78 -7.42
CA THR A 985 28.79 40.92 -6.65
C THR A 985 28.29 40.46 -5.29
N MET A 986 27.44 39.43 -5.26
CA MET A 986 26.96 38.83 -4.01
C MET A 986 28.10 38.32 -3.13
N ALA A 987 29.11 37.68 -3.72
CA ALA A 987 30.25 37.09 -2.99
C ALA A 987 31.26 38.13 -2.47
N LYS A 988 31.23 39.36 -3.01
CA LYS A 988 32.04 40.50 -2.53
C LYS A 988 31.32 41.29 -1.44
N GLU A 989 30.00 41.33 -1.48
CA GLU A 989 29.18 41.85 -0.38
C GLU A 989 29.36 40.94 0.85
N ALA A 990 29.33 41.51 2.06
CA ALA A 990 29.58 40.78 3.30
C ALA A 990 28.81 39.44 3.36
N ALA A 991 29.41 38.43 4.02
CA ALA A 991 28.98 37.02 4.08
C ALA A 991 27.53 36.74 3.61
N ILE A 992 27.38 36.19 2.40
CA ILE A 992 26.08 35.86 1.81
C ILE A 992 25.30 34.97 2.78
N SER A 993 24.04 35.31 3.08
CA SER A 993 23.19 34.43 3.89
C SER A 993 22.95 33.10 3.18
N PHE A 994 22.85 32.01 3.93
CA PHE A 994 22.58 30.69 3.34
C PHE A 994 21.27 30.68 2.54
N THR A 995 20.24 31.34 3.08
CA THR A 995 18.92 31.43 2.46
C THR A 995 18.98 32.19 1.12
N ASP A 996 19.76 33.26 1.01
CA ASP A 996 19.88 34.03 -0.23
C ASP A 996 20.70 33.29 -1.28
N CYS A 997 21.79 32.62 -0.88
CA CYS A 997 22.54 31.73 -1.75
C CYS A 997 21.65 30.58 -2.28
N TYR A 998 20.92 29.90 -1.40
CA TYR A 998 19.98 28.84 -1.77
C TYR A 998 18.92 29.33 -2.76
N LYS A 999 18.30 30.50 -2.51
CA LYS A 999 17.32 31.10 -3.43
C LYS A 999 17.97 31.45 -4.77
N PHE A 1000 19.18 32.02 -4.76
CA PHE A 1000 19.91 32.35 -5.99
C PHE A 1000 20.17 31.12 -6.86
N LEU A 1001 20.51 29.99 -6.23
CA LEU A 1001 20.84 28.75 -6.93
C LEU A 1001 19.61 27.94 -7.35
N SER A 1002 18.50 28.01 -6.60
CA SER A 1002 17.33 27.15 -6.78
C SER A 1002 16.08 27.81 -7.36
N LYS A 1003 15.93 29.14 -7.24
CA LYS A 1003 14.72 29.87 -7.64
C LYS A 1003 15.02 30.89 -8.74
N GLY A 1004 14.35 30.73 -9.88
CA GLY A 1004 14.35 31.65 -11.03
C GLY A 1004 13.40 31.12 -12.10
N HIS A 1005 12.68 31.98 -12.81
CA HIS A 1005 11.78 31.55 -13.88
C HIS A 1005 12.20 32.16 -15.24
N PRO A 1006 12.52 31.33 -16.25
CA PRO A 1006 12.76 29.88 -16.16
C PRO A 1006 13.97 29.58 -15.24
N ASN A 1007 14.11 28.33 -14.77
CA ASN A 1007 15.18 27.92 -13.85
C ASN A 1007 16.54 28.50 -14.29
N ARG A 1008 17.15 29.30 -13.39
CA ARG A 1008 18.39 30.03 -13.67
C ARG A 1008 19.51 29.11 -14.15
N PHE A 1009 19.61 27.93 -13.54
CA PHE A 1009 20.54 26.87 -13.92
C PHE A 1009 19.77 25.59 -14.19
N LYS A 1010 19.95 25.02 -15.39
CA LYS A 1010 19.21 23.83 -15.83
C LYS A 1010 19.57 22.61 -14.98
N GLU A 1011 18.58 21.78 -14.64
CA GLU A 1011 18.70 20.60 -13.76
C GLU A 1011 19.23 20.87 -12.32
N ILE A 1012 19.50 22.12 -11.94
CA ILE A 1012 19.77 22.49 -10.54
C ILE A 1012 18.43 22.86 -9.88
N GLY A 1013 17.72 21.83 -9.41
CA GLY A 1013 16.49 22.01 -8.61
C GLY A 1013 16.78 22.34 -7.14
N SER A 1014 15.73 22.48 -6.32
CA SER A 1014 15.83 22.83 -4.90
C SER A 1014 16.85 21.99 -4.12
N LEU A 1015 16.86 20.66 -4.28
CA LEU A 1015 17.83 19.81 -3.58
C LEU A 1015 19.28 20.09 -4.02
N ALA A 1016 19.54 20.19 -5.33
CA ALA A 1016 20.89 20.45 -5.83
C ALA A 1016 21.36 21.86 -5.47
N GLY A 1017 20.44 22.84 -5.47
CA GLY A 1017 20.72 24.21 -5.03
C GLY A 1017 21.05 24.30 -3.53
N PHE A 1018 20.33 23.58 -2.67
CA PHE A 1018 20.67 23.47 -1.24
C PHE A 1018 22.04 22.85 -1.03
N LEU A 1019 22.32 21.74 -1.73
CA LEU A 1019 23.61 21.08 -1.64
C LEU A 1019 24.75 21.98 -2.16
N LEU A 1020 24.53 22.76 -3.22
CA LEU A 1020 25.54 23.69 -3.72
C LEU A 1020 25.75 24.89 -2.78
N ALA A 1021 24.68 25.44 -2.17
CA ALA A 1021 24.80 26.45 -1.12
C ALA A 1021 25.62 25.94 0.06
N ALA A 1022 25.37 24.70 0.50
CA ALA A 1022 26.17 24.03 1.52
C ALA A 1022 27.65 23.84 1.12
N ASP A 1023 27.95 23.59 -0.17
CA ASP A 1023 29.35 23.54 -0.61
C ASP A 1023 30.04 24.90 -0.43
N PHE A 1024 29.33 26.00 -0.71
CA PHE A 1024 29.86 27.34 -0.54
C PHE A 1024 29.98 27.79 0.93
N VAL A 1025 29.19 27.21 1.84
CA VAL A 1025 29.39 27.37 3.29
C VAL A 1025 30.75 26.81 3.70
N TYR A 1026 31.03 25.56 3.31
CA TYR A 1026 32.32 24.93 3.64
C TYR A 1026 33.50 25.55 2.90
N ALA A 1027 33.26 26.27 1.79
CA ALA A 1027 34.27 27.09 1.10
C ALA A 1027 34.51 28.45 1.78
N GLY A 1028 33.74 28.82 2.81
CA GLY A 1028 33.83 30.12 3.49
C GLY A 1028 33.25 31.30 2.71
N VAL A 1029 32.48 31.05 1.64
CA VAL A 1029 31.85 32.09 0.81
C VAL A 1029 30.45 32.47 1.32
N VAL A 1030 29.74 31.50 1.90
CA VAL A 1030 28.36 31.65 2.39
C VAL A 1030 28.37 31.44 3.90
N ALA A 1031 27.60 32.23 4.63
CA ALA A 1031 27.44 32.07 6.08
C ALA A 1031 26.78 30.71 6.39
N ALA A 1032 27.25 30.04 7.45
CA ALA A 1032 26.64 28.79 7.90
C ALA A 1032 25.18 29.02 8.32
N PRO A 1033 24.22 28.17 7.89
CA PRO A 1033 22.83 28.34 8.25
C PRO A 1033 22.58 27.97 9.70
N THR A 1034 21.59 28.63 10.30
CA THR A 1034 21.02 28.16 11.57
C THR A 1034 20.21 26.88 11.38
N ALA A 1035 20.00 26.10 12.44
CA ALA A 1035 19.12 24.93 12.40
C ALA A 1035 17.68 25.29 11.99
N GLN A 1036 17.21 26.49 12.35
CA GLN A 1036 15.90 27.00 11.96
C GLN A 1036 15.80 27.22 10.44
N GLU A 1037 16.81 27.85 9.82
CA GLU A 1037 16.86 28.05 8.38
C GLU A 1037 16.89 26.72 7.61
N VAL A 1038 17.71 25.75 8.07
CA VAL A 1038 17.73 24.42 7.48
C VAL A 1038 16.36 23.75 7.62
N GLY A 1039 15.73 23.81 8.81
CA GLY A 1039 14.37 23.32 9.07
C GLY A 1039 13.34 23.88 8.07
N THR A 1040 13.40 25.17 7.78
CA THR A 1040 12.55 25.81 6.77
C THR A 1040 12.83 25.28 5.35
N ILE A 1041 14.11 25.20 4.96
CA ILE A 1041 14.50 24.77 3.61
C ILE A 1041 14.19 23.29 3.37
N ILE A 1042 14.39 22.41 4.35
CA ILE A 1042 14.06 20.98 4.19
C ILE A 1042 12.58 20.76 3.97
N ARG A 1043 11.71 21.57 4.60
CA ARG A 1043 10.28 21.55 4.33
C ARG A 1043 9.96 22.09 2.95
N GLU A 1044 10.62 23.16 2.48
CA GLU A 1044 10.44 23.63 1.10
C GLU A 1044 10.82 22.56 0.08
N ILE A 1045 11.92 21.83 0.32
CA ILE A 1045 12.36 20.71 -0.53
C ILE A 1045 11.36 19.54 -0.42
N ASN A 1046 10.82 19.29 0.78
CA ASN A 1046 9.83 18.26 1.10
C ASN A 1046 10.22 16.84 0.63
N LYS A 1047 11.49 16.44 0.81
CA LYS A 1047 12.02 15.13 0.36
C LYS A 1047 12.72 14.33 1.47
N GLY A 1048 14.00 14.02 1.31
CA GLY A 1048 14.72 13.01 2.08
C GLY A 1048 14.78 13.29 3.57
N ALA A 1049 15.15 14.51 3.97
CA ALA A 1049 15.18 14.88 5.38
C ALA A 1049 13.80 14.87 6.05
N VAL A 1050 12.75 15.33 5.35
CA VAL A 1050 11.36 15.24 5.86
C VAL A 1050 10.95 13.78 6.03
N ASN A 1051 11.25 12.90 5.07
CA ASN A 1051 11.04 11.46 5.25
C ASN A 1051 11.80 10.92 6.48
N GLY A 1052 12.97 11.47 6.78
CA GLY A 1052 13.77 11.10 7.95
C GLY A 1052 13.08 11.48 9.25
N LEU A 1053 12.53 12.69 9.34
CA LEU A 1053 11.76 13.13 10.50
C LEU A 1053 10.47 12.31 10.68
N GLU A 1054 9.78 11.95 9.59
CA GLU A 1054 8.61 11.04 9.62
C GLU A 1054 9.00 9.65 10.11
N LEU A 1055 10.12 9.14 9.59
CA LEU A 1055 10.65 7.83 9.90
C LEU A 1055 11.08 7.72 11.38
N LEU A 1056 11.59 8.81 11.96
CA LEU A 1056 11.88 8.94 13.39
C LEU A 1056 10.64 9.31 14.23
N ARG A 1057 9.43 9.34 13.64
CA ARG A 1057 8.20 9.74 14.33
C ARG A 1057 8.28 11.09 15.05
N LEU A 1058 9.15 11.99 14.57
CA LEU A 1058 9.27 13.34 15.12
C LEU A 1058 8.20 14.27 14.56
N ILE A 1059 7.73 13.97 13.35
CA ILE A 1059 6.58 14.63 12.71
C ILE A 1059 5.60 13.58 12.22
N ALA A 1060 4.34 13.98 12.06
CA ALA A 1060 3.31 13.10 11.48
C ALA A 1060 3.68 12.69 10.05
N PRO A 1061 3.45 11.42 9.66
CA PRO A 1061 3.60 10.98 8.27
C PRO A 1061 2.72 11.81 7.33
N ARG A 1062 3.30 12.37 6.26
CA ARG A 1062 2.54 13.03 5.21
C ARG A 1062 1.62 12.01 4.56
N THR A 1063 0.31 12.29 4.60
CA THR A 1063 -0.67 11.52 3.85
C THR A 1063 -0.44 11.70 2.35
N GLN A 1064 -0.52 10.60 1.59
CA GLN A 1064 -0.58 10.68 0.14
C GLN A 1064 -1.91 11.34 -0.24
N GLY A 1065 -1.85 12.59 -0.68
CA GLY A 1065 -3.05 13.31 -1.13
C GLY A 1065 -3.51 12.83 -2.51
N ALA A 1066 -4.80 13.06 -2.81
CA ALA A 1066 -5.46 12.73 -4.07
C ALA A 1066 -4.85 13.38 -5.33
N GLN A 1067 -4.11 14.49 -5.18
CA GLN A 1067 -3.35 15.09 -6.27
C GLN A 1067 -1.95 14.47 -6.31
N ARG A 1068 -1.41 14.22 -7.51
CA ARG A 1068 -0.10 13.57 -7.83
C ARG A 1068 1.17 14.23 -7.23
N GLY A 1069 1.14 14.66 -5.98
CA GLY A 1069 2.24 15.19 -5.19
C GLY A 1069 1.98 14.95 -3.70
N TYR A 1070 3.03 14.60 -2.95
CA TYR A 1070 2.95 14.50 -1.49
C TYR A 1070 2.40 15.81 -0.90
N ARG A 1071 1.49 15.71 0.08
CA ARG A 1071 1.09 16.87 0.87
C ARG A 1071 2.34 17.50 1.47
N MET A 1072 2.45 18.83 1.44
CA MET A 1072 3.55 19.50 2.12
C MET A 1072 3.44 19.27 3.63
N ALA A 1073 4.52 18.87 4.28
CA ALA A 1073 4.57 18.81 5.73
C ALA A 1073 4.29 20.20 6.34
N ASN A 1074 3.80 20.23 7.57
CA ASN A 1074 3.61 21.48 8.30
C ASN A 1074 4.97 22.17 8.48
N MET A 1075 5.07 23.44 8.07
CA MET A 1075 6.33 24.20 8.12
C MET A 1075 6.84 24.35 9.54
N GLU A 1076 5.97 24.76 10.46
CA GLU A 1076 6.32 25.03 11.85
C GLU A 1076 6.73 23.75 12.58
N GLU A 1077 5.99 22.67 12.33
CA GLU A 1077 6.28 21.36 12.91
C GLU A 1077 7.64 20.83 12.43
N VAL A 1078 7.92 20.85 11.12
CA VAL A 1078 9.22 20.40 10.57
C VAL A 1078 10.35 21.25 11.13
N ARG A 1079 10.19 22.58 11.17
CA ARG A 1079 11.20 23.49 11.71
C ARG A 1079 11.49 23.20 13.18
N ALA A 1080 10.45 23.15 14.02
CA ALA A 1080 10.60 22.92 15.45
C ALA A 1080 11.23 21.54 15.76
N LYS A 1081 10.79 20.49 15.07
CA LYS A 1081 11.27 19.12 15.31
C LYS A 1081 12.68 18.89 14.76
N PHE A 1082 13.06 19.56 13.67
CA PHE A 1082 14.44 19.57 13.20
C PHE A 1082 15.38 20.27 14.19
N VAL A 1083 15.00 21.44 14.72
CA VAL A 1083 15.78 22.15 15.76
C VAL A 1083 15.92 21.29 17.00
N ARG A 1084 14.83 20.68 17.49
CA ARG A 1084 14.87 19.76 18.64
C ARG A 1084 15.87 18.61 18.43
N LEU A 1085 15.88 18.00 17.24
CA LEU A 1085 16.82 16.94 16.91
C LEU A 1085 18.27 17.45 16.86
N TYR A 1086 18.50 18.63 16.29
CA TYR A 1086 19.83 19.25 16.24
C TYR A 1086 20.36 19.52 17.65
N ASP A 1087 19.58 20.18 18.50
CA ASP A 1087 19.97 20.51 19.88
C ASP A 1087 20.21 19.23 20.71
N PHE A 1088 19.40 18.19 20.50
CA PHE A 1088 19.61 16.88 21.12
C PHE A 1088 20.97 16.29 20.75
N LEU A 1089 21.34 16.30 19.46
CA LEU A 1089 22.63 15.77 19.01
C LEU A 1089 23.80 16.63 19.49
N ASP A 1090 23.64 17.95 19.49
CA ASP A 1090 24.66 18.88 19.97
C ASP A 1090 24.97 18.64 21.46
N GLN A 1091 23.96 18.32 22.26
CA GLN A 1091 24.18 17.98 23.67
C GLN A 1091 24.79 16.60 23.90
N LYS A 1092 24.55 15.64 22.99
CA LYS A 1092 24.94 14.23 23.17
C LYS A 1092 26.26 13.84 22.51
N LEU A 1093 26.65 14.51 21.43
CA LEU A 1093 27.93 14.27 20.78
C LEU A 1093 29.06 14.98 21.55
N THR A 1094 30.19 14.31 21.71
CA THR A 1094 31.41 14.93 22.25
C THR A 1094 31.99 15.93 21.26
N ASP A 1095 32.78 16.91 21.72
CA ASP A 1095 33.44 17.87 20.83
C ASP A 1095 34.34 17.19 19.79
N ALA A 1096 35.02 16.11 20.18
CA ALA A 1096 35.82 15.30 19.25
C ALA A 1096 34.95 14.69 18.14
N GLN A 1097 33.80 14.11 18.49
CA GLN A 1097 32.86 13.55 17.51
C GLN A 1097 32.28 14.64 16.61
N LYS A 1098 31.92 15.81 17.18
CA LYS A 1098 31.41 16.95 16.42
C LYS A 1098 32.44 17.42 15.38
N VAL A 1099 33.70 17.59 15.78
CA VAL A 1099 34.78 17.97 14.86
C VAL A 1099 34.98 16.90 13.78
N ARG A 1100 35.03 15.62 14.15
CA ARG A 1100 35.21 14.52 13.19
C ARG A 1100 34.08 14.44 12.18
N MET A 1101 32.82 14.56 12.61
CA MET A 1101 31.65 14.47 11.72
C MET A 1101 31.43 15.74 10.89
N VAL A 1102 32.12 16.84 11.21
CA VAL A 1102 31.78 18.19 10.75
C VAL A 1102 30.33 18.50 11.13
N PHE A 1103 30.02 18.34 12.43
CA PHE A 1103 28.67 18.47 12.96
C PHE A 1103 28.17 19.91 12.83
N ASP A 1104 27.11 20.07 12.04
CA ASP A 1104 26.34 21.29 11.87
C ASP A 1104 24.92 20.94 11.37
N ALA A 1105 24.08 21.95 11.15
CA ALA A 1105 22.71 21.74 10.68
C ALA A 1105 22.64 21.09 9.28
N ILE A 1106 23.63 21.33 8.41
CA ILE A 1106 23.69 20.73 7.07
C ILE A 1106 24.00 19.24 7.18
N MET A 1107 24.90 18.85 8.08
CA MET A 1107 25.25 17.46 8.35
C MET A 1107 24.04 16.68 8.87
N VAL A 1108 23.28 17.26 9.81
CA VAL A 1108 22.05 16.62 10.34
C VAL A 1108 20.99 16.42 9.25
N GLU A 1109 20.78 17.40 8.36
CA GLU A 1109 19.89 17.24 7.19
C GLU A 1109 20.31 16.06 6.30
N ASN A 1110 21.60 16.02 5.96
CA ASN A 1110 22.14 14.97 5.11
C ASN A 1110 22.00 13.61 5.81
N GLY A 1111 22.29 13.53 7.11
CA GLY A 1111 22.14 12.33 7.93
C GLY A 1111 20.70 11.77 7.90
N LEU A 1112 19.68 12.62 8.09
CA LEU A 1112 18.27 12.24 7.97
C LEU A 1112 17.95 11.68 6.57
N CYS A 1113 18.43 12.36 5.52
CA CYS A 1113 18.24 11.93 4.15
C CYS A 1113 18.90 10.55 3.89
N LYS A 1114 20.08 10.29 4.45
CA LYS A 1114 20.79 9.01 4.29
C LYS A 1114 20.16 7.87 5.09
N MET A 1115 19.77 8.11 6.33
CA MET A 1115 19.14 7.08 7.17
C MET A 1115 17.91 6.48 6.48
N THR A 1116 17.07 7.31 5.85
CA THR A 1116 15.89 6.81 5.11
C THR A 1116 16.24 5.86 3.97
N ARG A 1117 17.45 5.97 3.39
CA ARG A 1117 17.93 5.07 2.33
C ARG A 1117 18.41 3.76 2.92
N VAL A 1118 19.19 3.84 4.00
CA VAL A 1118 19.74 2.67 4.71
C VAL A 1118 18.62 1.81 5.29
N VAL A 1119 17.61 2.41 5.93
CA VAL A 1119 16.43 1.68 6.43
C VAL A 1119 15.66 1.02 5.29
N LYS A 1120 15.52 1.68 4.14
CA LYS A 1120 14.90 1.06 2.94
C LYS A 1120 15.70 -0.10 2.36
N LEU A 1121 17.02 -0.13 2.57
CA LEU A 1121 17.87 -1.26 2.23
C LEU A 1121 17.80 -2.39 3.26
N LYS A 1122 17.12 -2.18 4.40
CA LYS A 1122 16.94 -3.15 5.50
C LYS A 1122 18.25 -3.59 6.16
N VAL A 1123 19.26 -2.73 6.11
CA VAL A 1123 20.56 -2.97 6.77
C VAL A 1123 20.69 -2.21 8.09
N TYR A 1124 19.66 -1.46 8.44
CA TYR A 1124 19.48 -0.79 9.72
C TYR A 1124 18.01 -0.90 10.11
N VAL A 1125 17.75 -1.45 11.29
CA VAL A 1125 16.40 -1.59 11.85
C VAL A 1125 16.24 -0.44 12.83
N LEU A 1126 15.19 0.34 12.63
CA LEU A 1126 14.92 1.46 13.53
C LEU A 1126 14.48 0.96 14.87
#